data_AF-A0A9E5DIM0-F1
#
_entry.id   AF-A0A9E5DIM0-F1
#
_cell.length_a   1.000
_cell.length_b   1.000
_cell.length_c   1.000
_cell.angle_alpha   90.00
_cell.angle_beta   90.00
_cell.angle_gamma   90.00
#
_symmetry.space_group_name_H-M   'P 1'
#
loop_
_entity.id
_entity.type
_entity.pdbx_description
1 polymer ?
#
loop_
_entity_poly.entity_id
_entity_poly.type
_entity_poly.pdbx_seq_one_letter_code
_entity_poly.pdbx_strand_id
1 'polypeptide(L)'
;MNRRLSVLLIMILALPAFLGGLTLLTLTQSSSINVNFQVYGNGTVTVFLSGLPQSNTITLHYGIEDQPQGSWIEIFNAQMTWNGHNFSATIGPFNNNTWIAWVFYDNTTGQWINYDNHPFWNWNLLVNPSNVGQTYATVLPNGSILITAIGRAPDEFYIHYGLTTGPQTGLPWSNITDEQMTYNPLWGNYTVIIGPFSPGQWVQWVYHDITLNKWYSNNGQNFAIQDVYSFLQFVYGNYSRYVFTDTQQGEAFAIIDNTYTTTYVNITLLYAGEVSTLHNILLNKGNNTVAIPINLNGIAQGIYYPTLEVYQGSNLLLKQQMPELIVLNTTGKEPLSVVIVWNMHQPLYVAPNGSWEQPWVWLHTGQDFYWNGSLVGAYELQAMLINQFNVSVTIDFTPVLLYQWETILHEPQAIFTSNFGVNVTHDIQSVNYTLNLYKKLVEEGKVEVLTVPFYHPLQPILLDNGWYSDVLTQIEMGKEMTEQVFCVYPIGTWTPEMAFSMGLVALYNETNISFTVLDQQAFLPYVTLVQGNTNPDQVFIVENSLGQRIYVLFRNSTLSNEFGFKFFSQPPQLTAQELIQQLAIIYMNNPGGVVTIALDGENPLIFNPTTGPEDLYAIYQALSEYQGQWLITQTAYEAIKTHNASSIITNLPESSWDLNLDYWNNGYPGKIYIWQNLSVAREYLVAFTHALGYPLSPVVPLLFNETPNSTNLYYTLWNYLYVAEGSDWTWQTGPPAYGPQWFFDQAMLYTHTIVNIVKEEFQKINISGTVVGGHIVVVKVNNGIGEPLRLLMVISNGTVNITKDVILDPGLNVIPIITLNLTFNNNATVYLYSHITQAQVGASIIPINQYGFLVTKAQISPFSFQMAGVNVETKPLVAMSPTLSIILMAVIIGAILISAFMIRRLT
;
A
#
# COMPACT_ATOMS: atom_id res chain seq x y z
N MET A 1 21.42 -33.71 40.48
CA MET A 1 22.00 -34.35 39.27
C MET A 1 21.28 -33.74 38.07
N ASN A 2 21.97 -32.84 37.40
CA ASN A 2 21.77 -32.30 36.04
C ASN A 2 20.34 -32.15 35.50
N ARG A 3 19.87 -30.89 35.46
CA ARG A 3 19.51 -30.12 34.25
C ARG A 3 18.47 -29.05 34.62
N ARG A 4 18.90 -27.79 34.67
CA ARG A 4 18.02 -26.62 34.58
C ARG A 4 18.49 -25.77 33.39
N LEU A 5 17.51 -25.13 32.77
CA LEU A 5 17.53 -24.22 31.62
C LEU A 5 17.59 -24.88 30.24
N SER A 6 16.41 -24.96 29.61
CA SER A 6 16.06 -24.30 28.34
C SER A 6 14.56 -24.55 28.15
N VAL A 7 13.74 -23.55 27.82
CA VAL A 7 13.15 -23.30 26.49
C VAL A 7 11.95 -22.35 26.79
N LEU A 8 11.64 -21.24 26.12
CA LEU A 8 11.43 -20.91 24.69
C LEU A 8 11.48 -19.33 24.61
N LEU A 9 12.20 -18.63 23.70
CA LEU A 9 11.88 -18.34 22.27
C LEU A 9 10.91 -17.12 22.16
N ILE A 10 11.01 -16.13 21.26
CA ILE A 10 11.26 -16.04 19.79
C ILE A 10 11.64 -14.55 19.52
N MET A 11 12.67 -14.16 18.74
CA MET A 11 12.81 -14.23 17.27
C MET A 11 14.26 -14.57 16.87
N ILE A 12 14.54 -15.68 16.17
CA ILE A 12 14.46 -15.94 14.69
C ILE A 12 15.77 -15.46 14.01
N LEU A 13 16.77 -16.27 13.60
CA LEU A 13 16.87 -17.56 12.86
C LEU A 13 16.18 -17.52 11.48
N ALA A 14 16.80 -17.78 10.34
CA ALA A 14 17.60 -18.97 10.05
C ALA A 14 18.50 -18.86 8.78
N LEU A 15 19.61 -19.61 8.84
CA LEU A 15 20.50 -20.15 7.78
C LEU A 15 19.77 -21.17 6.84
N PRO A 16 20.40 -21.91 5.88
CA PRO A 16 21.83 -22.01 5.44
C PRO A 16 22.09 -22.17 3.90
N ALA A 17 23.37 -22.09 3.47
CA ALA A 17 23.95 -23.06 2.51
C ALA A 17 25.51 -23.01 2.41
N PHE A 18 26.13 -24.14 2.80
CA PHE A 18 27.21 -24.89 2.13
C PHE A 18 28.59 -24.28 1.75
N LEU A 19 29.59 -24.72 2.52
CA LEU A 19 30.82 -25.46 2.12
C LEU A 19 31.76 -24.92 1.03
N GLY A 20 32.99 -24.60 1.43
CA GLY A 20 34.15 -24.62 0.54
C GLY A 20 35.48 -24.12 1.13
N GLY A 21 36.24 -25.01 1.78
CA GLY A 21 37.72 -25.02 1.66
C GLY A 21 38.59 -24.17 2.61
N LEU A 22 39.23 -24.86 3.58
CA LEU A 22 40.67 -24.83 3.90
C LEU A 22 41.38 -23.44 3.84
N THR A 23 41.91 -22.92 4.96
CA THR A 23 43.20 -23.37 5.51
C THR A 23 43.49 -22.68 6.84
N LEU A 24 44.23 -23.38 7.72
CA LEU A 24 44.76 -22.85 8.98
C LEU A 24 45.53 -21.54 8.74
N LEU A 25 45.13 -20.47 9.43
CA LEU A 25 46.06 -19.39 9.78
C LEU A 25 46.18 -19.35 11.29
N THR A 26 47.38 -19.76 11.70
CA THR A 26 47.94 -19.70 13.04
C THR A 26 47.67 -18.36 13.72
N LEU A 27 47.12 -18.42 14.93
CA LEU A 27 47.19 -17.36 15.94
C LEU A 27 48.64 -16.88 16.07
N THR A 28 48.94 -15.71 15.49
CA THR A 28 50.14 -14.96 15.83
C THR A 28 49.75 -13.95 16.89
N GLN A 29 50.37 -14.09 18.07
CA GLN A 29 50.41 -13.05 19.08
C GLN A 29 50.82 -11.74 18.40
N SER A 30 49.94 -10.74 18.38
CA SER A 30 50.32 -9.40 17.97
C SER A 30 51.33 -8.86 18.99
N SER A 31 52.60 -8.80 18.62
CA SER A 31 53.54 -7.92 19.30
C SER A 31 52.98 -6.51 19.22
N SER A 32 52.65 -5.91 20.36
CA SER A 32 52.13 -4.53 20.40
C SER A 32 53.19 -3.61 19.81
N ILE A 33 52.91 -3.02 18.65
CA ILE A 33 53.77 -2.02 18.04
C ILE A 33 53.80 -0.81 18.97
N ASN A 34 54.99 -0.30 19.29
CA ASN A 34 55.15 0.89 20.12
C ASN A 34 55.92 1.96 19.34
N VAL A 35 55.36 3.18 19.33
CA VAL A 35 55.93 4.33 18.65
C VAL A 35 56.26 5.39 19.69
N ASN A 36 57.49 5.87 19.65
CA ASN A 36 57.96 6.97 20.49
C ASN A 36 58.73 7.97 19.63
N PHE A 37 58.91 9.20 20.09
CA PHE A 37 59.66 10.21 19.36
C PHE A 37 60.36 11.18 20.31
N GLN A 38 61.41 11.82 19.82
CA GLN A 38 62.12 12.88 20.54
C GLN A 38 62.19 14.14 19.66
N VAL A 39 61.85 15.28 20.25
CA VAL A 39 61.90 16.59 19.59
C VAL A 39 63.08 17.38 20.13
N TYR A 40 63.87 17.97 19.23
CA TYR A 40 65.04 18.78 19.60
C TYR A 40 64.76 20.28 19.36
N GLY A 41 65.45 21.15 20.11
CA GLY A 41 65.23 22.60 20.07
C GLY A 41 65.56 23.29 18.73
N ASN A 42 66.27 22.60 17.84
CA ASN A 42 66.55 23.04 16.47
C ASN A 42 65.47 22.60 15.45
N GLY A 43 64.39 21.96 15.90
CA GLY A 43 63.27 21.53 15.05
C GLY A 43 63.43 20.14 14.42
N THR A 44 64.49 19.39 14.72
CA THR A 44 64.60 17.98 14.27
C THR A 44 63.77 17.06 15.16
N VAL A 45 63.20 16.01 14.57
CA VAL A 45 62.41 14.99 15.28
C VAL A 45 62.99 13.61 14.97
N THR A 46 63.30 12.82 16.01
CA THR A 46 63.67 11.41 15.85
C THR A 46 62.49 10.53 16.22
N VAL A 47 62.01 9.73 15.27
CA VAL A 47 60.90 8.78 15.46
C VAL A 47 61.46 7.38 15.67
N PHE A 48 60.91 6.66 16.65
CA PHE A 48 61.27 5.30 17.01
C PHE A 48 60.05 4.36 16.85
N LEU A 49 60.28 3.18 16.28
CA LEU A 49 59.28 2.13 16.10
C LEU A 49 59.83 0.81 16.63
N SER A 50 59.11 0.16 17.55
CA SER A 50 59.47 -1.15 18.10
C SER A 50 58.30 -2.14 17.98
N GLY A 51 58.57 -3.43 18.23
CA GLY A 51 57.59 -4.51 18.07
C GLY A 51 57.62 -5.22 16.72
N LEU A 52 58.53 -4.84 15.82
CA LEU A 52 58.79 -5.50 14.54
C LEU A 52 60.14 -6.26 14.54
N PRO A 53 60.29 -7.35 13.75
CA PRO A 53 61.55 -8.06 13.63
C PRO A 53 62.67 -7.19 13.06
N GLN A 54 63.90 -7.33 13.59
CA GLN A 54 65.10 -6.62 13.10
C GLN A 54 65.37 -6.87 11.60
N SER A 55 64.93 -8.01 11.06
CA SER A 55 65.11 -8.35 9.64
C SER A 55 64.27 -7.49 8.69
N ASN A 56 63.25 -6.78 9.19
CA ASN A 56 62.37 -6.00 8.34
C ASN A 56 63.04 -4.70 7.87
N THR A 57 62.58 -4.21 6.72
CA THR A 57 62.98 -2.91 6.15
C THR A 57 61.81 -1.94 6.24
N ILE A 58 61.94 -0.91 7.06
CA ILE A 58 60.83 0.01 7.36
C ILE A 58 61.09 1.39 6.78
N THR A 59 60.07 1.94 6.12
CA THR A 59 60.05 3.34 5.67
C THR A 59 59.12 4.15 6.56
N LEU A 60 59.64 5.24 7.13
CA LEU A 60 58.85 6.28 7.74
C LEU A 60 58.30 7.18 6.63
N HIS A 61 57.00 7.15 6.43
CA HIS A 61 56.29 8.02 5.51
C HIS A 61 55.73 9.19 6.33
N TYR A 62 56.13 10.42 6.03
CA TYR A 62 55.74 11.57 6.84
C TYR A 62 55.43 12.79 5.98
N GLY A 63 54.63 13.69 6.51
CA GLY A 63 54.26 14.91 5.81
C GLY A 63 54.01 16.09 6.74
N ILE A 64 53.91 17.27 6.14
CA ILE A 64 53.50 18.52 6.79
C ILE A 64 52.01 18.70 6.53
N GLU A 65 51.25 19.06 7.55
CA GLU A 65 49.81 19.31 7.48
C GLU A 65 49.46 20.68 8.08
N ASP A 66 48.28 21.23 7.78
CA ASP A 66 47.83 22.50 8.39
C ASP A 66 47.31 22.33 9.82
N GLN A 67 46.82 21.12 10.14
CA GLN A 67 46.22 20.73 11.41
C GLN A 67 46.26 19.19 11.54
N PRO A 68 46.14 18.63 12.76
CA PRO A 68 46.15 17.19 12.99
C PRO A 68 45.15 16.45 12.11
N GLN A 69 45.57 15.31 11.53
CA GLN A 69 44.75 14.50 10.62
C GLN A 69 44.32 15.25 9.34
N GLY A 70 45.04 16.30 8.98
CA GLY A 70 44.80 17.09 7.78
C GLY A 70 45.33 16.39 6.53
N SER A 71 45.06 17.01 5.37
CA SER A 71 45.75 16.61 4.14
C SER A 71 47.22 17.00 4.22
N TRP A 72 48.11 16.10 3.80
CA TRP A 72 49.54 16.39 3.78
C TRP A 72 49.86 17.31 2.59
N ILE A 73 50.42 18.47 2.89
CA ILE A 73 50.80 19.52 1.95
C ILE A 73 52.13 19.16 1.28
N GLU A 74 53.04 18.58 2.06
CA GLU A 74 54.32 18.07 1.60
C GLU A 74 54.52 16.66 2.14
N ILE A 75 55.04 15.75 1.31
CA ILE A 75 55.15 14.32 1.62
C ILE A 75 56.60 13.86 1.39
N PHE A 76 57.12 13.13 2.35
CA PHE A 76 58.50 12.67 2.39
C PHE A 76 58.60 11.21 2.84
N ASN A 77 59.75 10.60 2.54
CA ASN A 77 60.10 9.26 2.97
C ASN A 77 61.47 9.28 3.63
N ALA A 78 61.61 8.60 4.77
CA ALA A 78 62.89 8.32 5.41
C ALA A 78 63.02 6.81 5.66
N GLN A 79 64.12 6.21 5.22
CA GLN A 79 64.43 4.82 5.58
C GLN A 79 64.82 4.75 7.05
N MET A 80 64.19 3.85 7.80
CA MET A 80 64.50 3.67 9.21
C MET A 80 65.66 2.70 9.40
N THR A 81 66.55 3.01 10.35
CA THR A 81 67.69 2.16 10.71
C THR A 81 67.45 1.48 12.05
N TRP A 82 67.77 0.18 12.12
CA TRP A 82 67.76 -0.57 13.38
C TRP A 82 68.91 -0.12 14.28
N ASN A 83 68.61 0.39 15.46
CA ASN A 83 69.61 0.93 16.40
C ASN A 83 70.05 -0.06 17.50
N GLY A 84 69.67 -1.33 17.37
CA GLY A 84 69.91 -2.39 18.36
C GLY A 84 68.69 -2.73 19.22
N HIS A 85 67.72 -1.81 19.31
CA HIS A 85 66.49 -2.01 20.07
C HIS A 85 65.23 -1.68 19.26
N ASN A 86 65.25 -0.59 18.48
CA ASN A 86 64.12 -0.08 17.71
C ASN A 86 64.56 0.30 16.28
N PHE A 87 63.61 0.39 15.35
CA PHE A 87 63.80 1.16 14.12
C PHE A 87 63.76 2.65 14.44
N SER A 88 64.66 3.44 13.85
CA SER A 88 64.70 4.89 14.08
C SER A 88 65.02 5.69 12.82
N ALA A 89 64.43 6.88 12.68
CA ALA A 89 64.76 7.86 11.65
C ALA A 89 64.67 9.27 12.21
N THR A 90 65.61 10.14 11.83
CA THR A 90 65.57 11.57 12.15
C THR A 90 65.11 12.37 10.94
N ILE A 91 64.07 13.18 11.14
CA ILE A 91 63.41 14.01 10.12
C ILE A 91 63.44 15.50 10.52
N GLY A 92 63.28 16.38 9.54
CA GLY A 92 63.42 17.83 9.71
C GLY A 92 64.82 18.37 9.35
N PRO A 93 65.22 19.56 9.84
CA PRO A 93 64.53 20.38 10.85
C PRO A 93 63.26 21.04 10.30
N PHE A 94 62.20 21.06 11.12
CA PHE A 94 60.96 21.79 10.84
C PHE A 94 60.96 23.14 11.55
N ASN A 95 60.20 24.10 11.01
CA ASN A 95 59.97 25.38 11.70
C ASN A 95 59.14 25.15 12.98
N ASN A 96 59.30 26.02 13.97
CA ASN A 96 58.44 26.01 15.14
C ASN A 96 56.99 26.28 14.73
N ASN A 97 56.05 25.60 15.39
CA ASN A 97 54.62 25.56 15.06
C ASN A 97 54.25 24.85 13.74
N THR A 98 55.14 24.02 13.18
CA THR A 98 54.79 23.15 12.05
C THR A 98 54.11 21.88 12.56
N TRP A 99 52.92 21.58 12.04
CA TRP A 99 52.28 20.28 12.22
C TRP A 99 52.91 19.26 11.29
N ILE A 100 53.35 18.15 11.86
CA ILE A 100 53.85 17.00 11.11
C ILE A 100 53.04 15.77 11.47
N ALA A 101 52.84 14.91 10.48
CA ALA A 101 52.21 13.62 10.66
C ALA A 101 53.05 12.52 10.01
N TRP A 102 52.93 11.29 10.53
CA TRP A 102 53.62 10.14 9.95
C TRP A 102 52.87 8.83 10.13
N VAL A 103 53.22 7.89 9.26
CA VAL A 103 52.85 6.47 9.29
C VAL A 103 54.08 5.65 8.86
N PHE A 104 54.00 4.34 8.99
CA PHE A 104 55.10 3.46 8.59
C PHE A 104 54.66 2.52 7.48
N TYR A 105 55.57 2.24 6.54
CA TYR A 105 55.40 1.21 5.54
C TYR A 105 56.45 0.13 5.77
N ASP A 106 55.99 -1.09 6.06
CA ASP A 106 56.86 -2.26 6.15
C ASP A 106 57.10 -2.80 4.74
N ASN A 107 58.28 -2.52 4.19
CA ASN A 107 58.65 -2.95 2.84
C ASN A 107 58.83 -4.48 2.74
N THR A 108 58.98 -5.17 3.87
CA THR A 108 59.13 -6.63 3.90
C THR A 108 57.78 -7.33 3.77
N THR A 109 56.73 -6.79 4.40
CA THR A 109 55.38 -7.38 4.39
C THR A 109 54.41 -6.69 3.42
N GLY A 110 54.75 -5.49 2.94
CA GLY A 110 53.90 -4.67 2.06
C GLY A 110 52.72 -4.02 2.78
N GLN A 111 52.80 -3.86 4.11
CA GLN A 111 51.71 -3.36 4.95
C GLN A 111 51.98 -1.94 5.47
N TRP A 112 50.90 -1.15 5.56
CA TRP A 112 50.91 0.13 6.25
C TRP A 112 50.63 -0.07 7.74
N ILE A 113 51.35 0.68 8.57
CA ILE A 113 51.19 0.71 10.02
C ILE A 113 50.73 2.12 10.36
N ASN A 114 49.46 2.20 10.75
CA ASN A 114 48.76 3.42 11.16
C ASN A 114 48.54 3.43 12.67
N TYR A 115 48.21 4.59 13.23
CA TYR A 115 47.91 4.71 14.65
C TYR A 115 46.69 3.85 15.00
N ASP A 116 46.84 3.03 16.04
CA ASP A 116 45.82 2.08 16.51
C ASP A 116 45.29 1.12 15.42
N ASN A 117 46.10 0.83 14.39
CA ASN A 117 45.74 0.00 13.23
C ASN A 117 44.52 0.50 12.44
N HIS A 118 44.14 1.78 12.56
CA HIS A 118 43.07 2.38 11.79
C HIS A 118 43.60 3.05 10.52
N PRO A 119 43.13 2.68 9.31
CA PRO A 119 43.52 3.36 8.08
C PRO A 119 43.28 4.87 8.19
N PHE A 120 44.22 5.67 7.67
CA PHE A 120 44.21 7.14 7.70
C PHE A 120 44.42 7.78 9.09
N TRP A 121 44.54 6.99 10.16
CA TRP A 121 44.95 7.53 11.46
C TRP A 121 46.47 7.65 11.51
N ASN A 122 46.95 8.89 11.50
CA ASN A 122 48.37 9.20 11.55
C ASN A 122 48.80 9.52 12.98
N TRP A 123 50.07 9.32 13.32
CA TRP A 123 50.68 10.01 14.46
C TRP A 123 50.94 11.45 14.06
N ASN A 124 50.66 12.40 14.95
CA ASN A 124 50.79 13.84 14.69
C ASN A 124 51.59 14.48 15.82
N LEU A 125 52.25 15.58 15.47
CA LEU A 125 53.07 16.37 16.38
C LEU A 125 53.11 17.82 15.92
N LEU A 126 52.85 18.74 16.83
CA LEU A 126 53.17 20.15 16.64
C LEU A 126 54.60 20.40 17.11
N VAL A 127 55.50 20.73 16.19
CA VAL A 127 56.93 20.91 16.51
C VAL A 127 57.13 22.22 17.25
N ASN A 128 57.67 22.16 18.48
CA ASN A 128 58.03 23.32 19.31
C ASN A 128 56.94 24.42 19.36
N PRO A 129 55.74 24.11 19.90
CA PRO A 129 54.61 25.06 19.94
C PRO A 129 54.95 26.32 20.73
N SER A 130 54.49 27.47 20.23
CA SER A 130 54.62 28.77 20.90
C SER A 130 53.46 29.06 21.87
N ASN A 131 52.34 28.36 21.70
CA ASN A 131 51.07 28.49 22.41
C ASN A 131 50.86 27.41 23.50
N VAL A 132 51.94 26.98 24.17
CA VAL A 132 51.86 25.98 25.26
C VAL A 132 50.91 26.46 26.35
N GLY A 133 50.00 25.57 26.78
CA GLY A 133 48.96 25.85 27.75
C GLY A 133 47.62 26.29 27.15
N GLN A 134 47.53 26.50 25.82
CA GLN A 134 46.23 26.68 25.17
C GLN A 134 45.36 25.45 25.43
N THR A 135 44.16 25.65 25.99
CA THR A 135 43.32 24.56 26.51
C THR A 135 41.89 24.59 25.99
N TYR A 136 41.25 23.43 25.98
CA TYR A 136 39.81 23.24 25.89
C TYR A 136 39.33 22.36 27.05
N ALA A 137 38.20 22.71 27.66
CA ALA A 137 37.62 21.95 28.77
C ALA A 137 36.11 21.76 28.54
N THR A 138 35.60 20.55 28.82
CA THR A 138 34.17 20.24 28.76
C THR A 138 33.73 19.47 29.99
N VAL A 139 32.60 19.86 30.58
CA VAL A 139 31.93 19.10 31.65
C VAL A 139 31.24 17.90 31.02
N LEU A 140 31.51 16.72 31.54
CA LEU A 140 30.94 15.45 31.10
C LEU A 140 29.64 15.14 31.87
N PRO A 141 28.76 14.26 31.35
CA PRO A 141 27.49 13.87 31.98
C PRO A 141 27.61 13.12 33.32
N ASN A 142 28.77 13.10 33.97
CA ASN A 142 28.96 12.53 35.29
C ASN A 142 29.58 13.54 36.27
N GLY A 143 29.73 14.81 35.85
CA GLY A 143 30.42 15.87 36.61
C GLY A 143 31.94 15.88 36.45
N SER A 144 32.54 14.93 35.70
CA SER A 144 33.96 15.00 35.36
C SER A 144 34.22 16.09 34.33
N ILE A 145 35.46 16.59 34.24
CA ILE A 145 35.87 17.57 33.24
C ILE A 145 36.97 16.95 32.39
N LEU A 146 36.71 16.82 31.09
CA LEU A 146 37.73 16.49 30.10
C LEU A 146 38.47 17.76 29.72
N ILE A 147 39.79 17.76 29.92
CA ILE A 147 40.67 18.90 29.63
C ILE A 147 41.72 18.48 28.62
N THR A 148 41.84 19.22 27.52
CA THR A 148 42.94 19.10 26.56
C THR A 148 43.80 20.35 26.58
N ALA A 149 45.10 20.21 26.28
CA ALA A 149 46.04 21.32 26.23
C ALA A 149 47.13 21.13 25.17
N ILE A 150 47.56 22.20 24.52
CA ILE A 150 48.77 22.20 23.69
C ILE A 150 50.00 22.18 24.60
N GLY A 151 50.85 21.18 24.44
CA GLY A 151 52.11 21.01 25.18
C GLY A 151 53.25 20.64 24.23
N ARG A 152 54.50 20.78 24.68
CA ARG A 152 55.66 20.38 23.88
C ARG A 152 55.91 18.89 24.09
N ALA A 153 55.49 18.05 23.15
CA ALA A 153 55.71 16.61 23.29
C ALA A 153 57.18 16.22 23.03
N PRO A 154 57.74 15.22 23.73
CA PRO A 154 57.11 14.37 24.75
C PRO A 154 57.38 14.83 26.20
N ASP A 155 57.28 16.13 26.52
CA ASP A 155 57.51 16.62 27.88
C ASP A 155 56.53 16.01 28.90
N GLU A 156 56.97 15.96 30.16
CA GLU A 156 56.12 15.64 31.30
C GLU A 156 55.25 16.87 31.66
N PHE A 157 53.99 16.83 31.24
CA PHE A 157 53.05 17.95 31.34
C PHE A 157 51.95 17.63 32.36
N TYR A 158 51.89 18.41 33.44
CA TYR A 158 50.94 18.24 34.55
C TYR A 158 49.89 19.34 34.56
N ILE A 159 48.67 18.97 34.98
CA ILE A 159 47.65 19.93 35.41
C ILE A 159 47.67 20.04 36.92
N HIS A 160 47.71 21.27 37.43
CA HIS A 160 47.57 21.60 38.86
C HIS A 160 46.22 22.29 39.05
N TYR A 161 45.28 21.66 39.75
CA TYR A 161 43.90 22.15 39.85
C TYR A 161 43.33 22.08 41.26
N GLY A 162 42.29 22.85 41.52
CA GLY A 162 41.56 22.84 42.78
C GLY A 162 40.16 23.47 42.67
N LEU A 163 39.35 23.24 43.70
CA LEU A 163 38.03 23.85 43.84
C LEU A 163 38.13 25.30 44.29
N THR A 164 37.28 26.16 43.74
CA THR A 164 37.21 27.58 44.08
C THR A 164 35.77 28.10 44.12
N THR A 165 35.56 29.39 44.39
CA THR A 165 34.25 30.02 44.50
C THR A 165 33.77 30.71 43.23
N GLY A 166 34.62 30.83 42.20
CA GLY A 166 34.28 31.50 40.95
C GLY A 166 35.40 31.50 39.91
N PRO A 167 35.20 32.12 38.74
CA PRO A 167 36.20 32.19 37.68
C PRO A 167 37.29 33.24 37.92
N GLN A 168 37.15 34.09 38.95
CA GLN A 168 38.06 35.21 39.17
C GLN A 168 39.45 34.74 39.61
N THR A 169 40.49 35.40 39.11
CA THR A 169 41.87 35.14 39.50
C THR A 169 42.14 35.56 40.95
N GLY A 170 42.98 34.80 41.66
CA GLY A 170 43.39 35.11 43.03
C GLY A 170 42.43 34.60 44.11
N LEU A 171 41.39 33.85 43.73
CA LEU A 171 40.55 33.14 44.68
C LEU A 171 41.31 31.97 45.31
N PRO A 172 41.11 31.69 46.61
CA PRO A 172 41.74 30.54 47.25
C PRO A 172 41.25 29.23 46.63
N TRP A 173 42.17 28.26 46.53
CA TRP A 173 41.87 26.91 46.09
C TRP A 173 41.76 25.98 47.30
N SER A 174 40.87 24.99 47.18
CA SER A 174 40.76 23.85 48.10
C SER A 174 40.86 22.55 47.31
N ASN A 175 41.17 21.43 47.98
CA ASN A 175 41.33 20.11 47.35
C ASN A 175 42.32 20.12 46.17
N ILE A 176 43.43 20.81 46.36
CA ILE A 176 44.45 21.00 45.33
C ILE A 176 45.10 19.66 44.99
N THR A 177 45.16 19.32 43.71
CA THR A 177 45.71 18.07 43.18
C THR A 177 46.51 18.32 41.90
N ASP A 178 47.50 17.48 41.65
CA ASP A 178 48.29 17.45 40.43
C ASP A 178 48.03 16.13 39.69
N GLU A 179 47.76 16.21 38.38
CA GLU A 179 47.56 15.02 37.53
C GLU A 179 48.44 15.11 36.29
N GLN A 180 49.08 14.00 35.91
CA GLN A 180 49.87 13.94 34.69
C GLN A 180 48.94 13.88 33.48
N MET A 181 49.10 14.80 32.54
CA MET A 181 48.37 14.75 31.29
C MET A 181 49.01 13.74 30.33
N THR A 182 48.18 13.00 29.60
CA THR A 182 48.64 12.01 28.61
C THR A 182 48.69 12.65 27.23
N TYR A 183 49.82 12.53 26.52
CA TYR A 183 49.92 12.97 25.13
C TYR A 183 49.07 12.07 24.22
N ASN A 184 48.16 12.68 23.48
CA ASN A 184 47.35 12.05 22.46
C ASN A 184 47.99 12.27 21.09
N PRO A 185 48.69 11.27 20.51
CA PRO A 185 49.37 11.43 19.23
C PRO A 185 48.41 11.54 18.04
N LEU A 186 47.11 11.22 18.18
CA LEU A 186 46.14 11.39 17.10
C LEU A 186 45.76 12.86 16.89
N TRP A 187 45.79 13.67 17.96
CA TRP A 187 45.44 15.10 17.91
C TRP A 187 46.61 16.02 18.23
N GLY A 188 47.75 15.46 18.63
CA GLY A 188 48.96 16.19 19.00
C GLY A 188 48.79 17.12 20.20
N ASN A 189 47.94 16.76 21.15
CA ASN A 189 47.69 17.52 22.37
C ASN A 189 47.77 16.62 23.62
N TYR A 190 47.85 17.23 24.79
CA TYR A 190 47.79 16.53 26.07
C TYR A 190 46.34 16.49 26.57
N THR A 191 45.92 15.37 27.16
CA THR A 191 44.55 15.15 27.65
C THR A 191 44.55 14.60 29.07
N VAL A 192 43.59 15.03 29.88
CA VAL A 192 43.29 14.49 31.22
C VAL A 192 41.79 14.59 31.51
N ILE A 193 41.26 13.67 32.31
CA ILE A 193 39.91 13.76 32.87
C ILE A 193 40.06 13.94 34.37
N ILE A 194 39.48 15.02 34.91
CA ILE A 194 39.49 15.33 36.35
C ILE A 194 38.07 15.30 36.92
N GLY A 195 37.93 15.21 38.24
CA GLY A 195 36.64 15.08 38.93
C GLY A 195 36.21 13.62 39.14
N PRO A 196 34.90 13.32 39.28
CA PRO A 196 33.76 14.21 39.07
C PRO A 196 33.59 15.27 40.17
N PHE A 197 32.98 16.39 39.80
CA PHE A 197 32.61 17.49 40.70
C PHE A 197 31.09 17.50 40.92
N SER A 198 30.64 18.33 41.86
CA SER A 198 29.21 18.54 42.11
C SER A 198 28.70 19.74 41.30
N PRO A 199 27.44 19.71 40.84
CA PRO A 199 26.85 20.83 40.11
C PRO A 199 26.97 22.15 40.89
N GLY A 200 27.37 23.20 40.20
CA GLY A 200 27.63 24.53 40.74
C GLY A 200 29.07 24.74 41.25
N GLN A 201 29.90 23.70 41.38
CA GLN A 201 31.28 23.85 41.83
C GLN A 201 32.16 24.47 40.74
N TRP A 202 32.98 25.46 41.11
CA TRP A 202 34.02 26.00 40.25
C TRP A 202 35.33 25.25 40.44
N VAL A 203 35.95 24.89 39.34
CA VAL A 203 37.30 24.31 39.29
C VAL A 203 38.21 25.29 38.60
N GLN A 204 39.37 25.56 39.20
CA GLN A 204 40.44 26.35 38.59
C GLN A 204 41.71 25.51 38.43
N TRP A 205 42.50 25.82 37.40
CA TRP A 205 43.77 25.13 37.16
C TRP A 205 44.83 25.98 36.46
N VAL A 206 46.07 25.51 36.54
CA VAL A 206 47.24 25.94 35.76
C VAL A 206 48.00 24.70 35.29
N TYR A 207 48.95 24.86 34.38
CA TYR A 207 49.80 23.75 33.90
C TYR A 207 51.24 23.88 34.39
N HIS A 208 51.89 22.76 34.66
CA HIS A 208 53.32 22.67 34.96
C HIS A 208 54.00 21.72 33.99
N ASP A 209 54.89 22.27 33.16
CA ASP A 209 55.82 21.50 32.35
C ASP A 209 57.06 21.22 33.21
N ILE A 210 57.19 19.96 33.64
CA ILE A 210 58.26 19.52 34.54
C ILE A 210 59.59 19.48 33.79
N THR A 211 59.57 19.12 32.51
CA THR A 211 60.77 19.01 31.67
C THR A 211 61.48 20.36 31.52
N LEU A 212 60.73 21.46 31.43
CA LEU A 212 61.26 22.82 31.42
C LEU A 212 61.22 23.54 32.76
N ASN A 213 60.60 22.94 33.77
CA ASN A 213 60.23 23.58 35.03
C ASN A 213 59.51 24.93 34.84
N LYS A 214 58.50 24.96 33.96
CA LYS A 214 57.77 26.17 33.57
C LYS A 214 56.26 26.03 33.82
N TRP A 215 55.66 27.10 34.36
CA TRP A 215 54.22 27.18 34.61
C TRP A 215 53.49 27.94 33.51
N TYR A 216 52.32 27.45 33.12
CA TYR A 216 51.46 28.06 32.11
C TYR A 216 50.07 28.37 32.70
N SER A 217 49.58 29.55 32.38
CA SER A 217 48.32 30.11 32.85
C SER A 217 47.67 30.89 31.71
N ASN A 218 46.40 31.27 31.87
CA ASN A 218 45.65 32.08 30.91
C ASN A 218 46.08 33.56 31.01
N ASN A 219 47.19 33.94 30.39
CA ASN A 219 47.70 35.32 30.41
C ASN A 219 47.91 35.89 31.83
N GLY A 220 48.42 35.05 32.75
CA GLY A 220 48.61 35.42 34.16
C GLY A 220 47.39 35.17 35.05
N GLN A 221 46.31 34.61 34.51
CA GLN A 221 45.12 34.18 35.23
C GLN A 221 44.98 32.65 35.24
N ASN A 222 44.32 32.10 36.25
CA ASN A 222 43.98 30.67 36.27
C ASN A 222 42.93 30.36 35.21
N PHE A 223 42.98 29.17 34.62
CA PHE A 223 41.85 28.65 33.85
C PHE A 223 40.73 28.26 34.81
N ALA A 224 39.46 28.38 34.40
CA ALA A 224 38.31 28.10 35.25
C ALA A 224 37.14 27.52 34.47
N ILE A 225 36.37 26.63 35.10
CA ILE A 225 35.09 26.13 34.60
C ILE A 225 34.16 25.80 35.78
N GLN A 226 32.85 25.96 35.60
CA GLN A 226 31.86 25.53 36.56
C GLN A 226 31.27 24.20 36.11
N ASP A 227 31.18 23.22 37.01
CA ASP A 227 30.40 22.01 36.76
C ASP A 227 28.91 22.39 36.73
N VAL A 228 28.26 22.21 35.58
CA VAL A 228 26.83 22.52 35.36
C VAL A 228 26.04 21.27 34.97
N TYR A 229 26.56 20.08 35.25
CA TYR A 229 25.86 18.84 34.96
C TYR A 229 24.57 18.71 35.78
N SER A 230 23.50 18.15 35.19
CA SER A 230 22.31 17.74 35.92
C SER A 230 22.23 16.23 36.00
N PHE A 231 22.12 15.69 37.22
CA PHE A 231 21.90 14.27 37.45
C PHE A 231 20.48 13.79 37.13
N LEU A 232 19.61 14.69 36.66
CA LEU A 232 18.26 14.36 36.21
C LEU A 232 18.20 14.43 34.68
N GLN A 233 17.67 13.37 34.07
CA GLN A 233 17.43 13.30 32.65
C GLN A 233 15.95 13.06 32.38
N PHE A 234 15.35 13.84 31.48
CA PHE A 234 14.01 13.55 31.00
C PHE A 234 14.07 12.38 30.02
N VAL A 235 13.27 11.35 30.26
CA VAL A 235 13.20 10.16 29.40
C VAL A 235 12.01 10.27 28.46
N TYR A 236 10.83 10.54 28.99
CA TYR A 236 9.58 10.55 28.24
C TYR A 236 8.49 11.31 29.00
N GLY A 237 7.50 11.83 28.30
CA GLY A 237 6.31 12.41 28.92
C GLY A 237 5.08 12.16 28.06
N ASN A 238 3.92 12.10 28.68
CA ASN A 238 2.63 11.99 28.02
C ASN A 238 1.51 12.52 28.95
N TYR A 239 0.27 12.36 28.52
CA TYR A 239 -0.90 12.75 29.29
C TYR A 239 -1.85 11.57 29.45
N SER A 240 -2.69 11.64 30.49
CA SER A 240 -3.79 10.69 30.74
C SER A 240 -4.80 10.56 29.60
N ARG A 241 -4.83 11.53 28.67
CA ARG A 241 -5.66 11.54 27.47
C ARG A 241 -4.87 12.16 26.31
N TYR A 242 -5.10 11.72 25.09
CA TYR A 242 -4.54 12.34 23.88
C TYR A 242 -5.05 13.77 23.64
N VAL A 243 -6.32 14.02 23.98
CA VAL A 243 -7.02 15.30 23.81
C VAL A 243 -7.94 15.53 25.01
N PHE A 244 -8.04 16.77 25.47
CA PHE A 244 -8.91 17.18 26.57
C PHE A 244 -10.00 18.15 26.10
N THR A 245 -11.12 18.21 26.82
CA THR A 245 -12.07 19.33 26.72
C THR A 245 -11.76 20.39 27.77
N ASP A 246 -12.19 21.63 27.53
CA ASP A 246 -12.04 22.81 28.39
C ASP A 246 -12.82 22.74 29.72
N THR A 247 -13.41 21.59 30.03
CA THR A 247 -14.13 21.29 31.27
C THR A 247 -13.50 20.17 32.08
N GLN A 248 -12.39 19.58 31.59
CA GLN A 248 -11.82 18.36 32.16
C GLN A 248 -10.62 18.62 33.07
N GLN A 249 -10.35 17.60 33.90
CA GLN A 249 -9.13 17.47 34.67
C GLN A 249 -8.41 16.19 34.20
N GLY A 250 -7.11 16.13 34.45
CA GLY A 250 -6.31 14.97 34.09
C GLY A 250 -4.96 14.99 34.76
N GLU A 251 -4.07 14.15 34.24
CA GLU A 251 -2.68 14.07 34.68
C GLU A 251 -1.73 14.15 33.48
N ALA A 252 -0.61 14.83 33.68
CA ALA A 252 0.59 14.73 32.84
C ALA A 252 1.58 13.78 33.52
N PHE A 253 2.11 12.81 32.80
CA PHE A 253 3.14 11.92 33.33
C PHE A 253 4.49 12.27 32.75
N ALA A 254 5.51 12.30 33.61
CA ALA A 254 6.90 12.48 33.22
C ALA A 254 7.76 11.34 33.79
N ILE A 255 8.57 10.72 32.94
CA ILE A 255 9.60 9.78 33.33
C ILE A 255 10.92 10.53 33.42
N ILE A 256 11.46 10.61 34.64
CA ILE A 256 12.72 11.28 34.94
C ILE A 256 13.70 10.23 35.46
N ASP A 257 14.82 10.05 34.76
CA ASP A 257 15.94 9.25 35.24
C ASP A 257 16.79 10.08 36.21
N ASN A 258 16.98 9.56 37.41
CA ASN A 258 17.88 10.14 38.40
C ASN A 258 19.15 9.27 38.47
N THR A 259 20.25 9.78 37.94
CA THR A 259 21.54 9.06 37.92
C THR A 259 22.26 9.11 39.27
N TYR A 260 21.74 9.89 40.22
CA TYR A 260 22.32 10.09 41.55
C TYR A 260 21.65 9.24 42.62
N THR A 261 21.89 9.57 43.88
CA THR A 261 21.19 8.97 45.02
C THR A 261 19.77 9.54 45.14
N THR A 262 18.98 8.91 46.01
CA THR A 262 17.62 9.33 46.29
C THR A 262 17.57 10.80 46.71
N THR A 263 16.81 11.60 45.97
CA THR A 263 16.79 13.06 46.11
C THR A 263 15.36 13.59 46.17
N TYR A 264 15.10 14.56 47.05
CA TYR A 264 13.82 15.30 47.08
C TYR A 264 13.88 16.50 46.15
N VAL A 265 12.86 16.65 45.31
CA VAL A 265 12.72 17.75 44.36
C VAL A 265 11.30 18.33 44.39
N ASN A 266 11.15 19.55 43.90
CA ASN A 266 9.86 20.12 43.53
C ASN A 266 9.73 20.05 42.01
N ILE A 267 8.58 19.61 41.51
CA ILE A 267 8.33 19.46 40.07
C ILE A 267 7.20 20.41 39.70
N THR A 268 7.44 21.30 38.76
CA THR A 268 6.48 22.29 38.27
C THR A 268 6.20 22.03 36.81
N LEU A 269 4.92 21.97 36.45
CA LEU A 269 4.45 21.96 35.07
C LEU A 269 3.78 23.31 34.77
N LEU A 270 4.32 24.01 33.78
CA LEU A 270 3.77 25.25 33.23
C LEU A 270 2.98 24.88 31.97
N TYR A 271 1.67 25.13 31.93
CA TYR A 271 0.82 24.75 30.80
C TYR A 271 -0.32 25.75 30.60
N ALA A 272 -0.54 26.21 29.36
CA ALA A 272 -1.67 27.07 29.00
C ALA A 272 -1.88 28.34 29.88
N GLY A 273 -0.81 28.89 30.47
CA GLY A 273 -0.88 30.02 31.40
C GLY A 273 -1.13 29.64 32.87
N GLU A 274 -1.36 28.36 33.14
CA GLU A 274 -1.51 27.76 34.46
C GLU A 274 -0.22 27.11 34.95
N VAL A 275 -0.18 26.82 36.26
CA VAL A 275 0.95 26.20 36.94
C VAL A 275 0.45 25.08 37.85
N SER A 276 1.05 23.90 37.75
CA SER A 276 0.85 22.80 38.69
C SER A 276 2.19 22.42 39.32
N THR A 277 2.29 22.52 40.64
CA THR A 277 3.52 22.23 41.37
C THR A 277 3.32 21.11 42.37
N LEU A 278 4.17 20.11 42.26
CA LEU A 278 4.34 19.05 43.24
C LEU A 278 5.54 19.35 44.14
N HIS A 279 5.34 19.22 45.45
CA HIS A 279 6.37 19.51 46.44
C HIS A 279 6.90 18.25 47.10
N ASN A 280 8.20 18.23 47.41
CA ASN A 280 8.87 17.15 48.13
C ASN A 280 8.70 15.78 47.47
N ILE A 281 8.82 15.72 46.15
CA ILE A 281 8.77 14.47 45.39
C ILE A 281 10.10 13.74 45.53
N LEU A 282 10.02 12.48 45.95
CA LEU A 282 11.16 11.60 46.10
C LEU A 282 11.51 10.96 44.76
N LEU A 283 12.67 11.29 44.19
CA LEU A 283 13.21 10.59 43.02
C LEU A 283 14.26 9.58 43.49
N ASN A 284 13.97 8.30 43.34
CA ASN A 284 14.93 7.22 43.57
C ASN A 284 15.95 7.16 42.44
N LYS A 285 17.10 6.49 42.66
CA LYS A 285 18.04 6.22 41.58
C LYS A 285 17.37 5.42 40.45
N GLY A 286 17.58 5.81 39.20
CA GLY A 286 16.94 5.22 38.03
C GLY A 286 15.68 5.97 37.58
N ASN A 287 14.85 5.30 36.76
CA ASN A 287 13.63 5.88 36.20
C ASN A 287 12.54 6.07 37.27
N ASN A 288 12.01 7.28 37.36
CA ASN A 288 10.88 7.63 38.21
C ASN A 288 9.73 8.14 37.34
N THR A 289 8.54 7.58 37.51
CA THR A 289 7.32 8.10 36.87
C THR A 289 6.62 9.05 37.84
N VAL A 290 6.37 10.28 37.40
CA VAL A 290 5.70 11.32 38.19
C VAL A 290 4.40 11.70 37.50
N ALA A 291 3.28 11.60 38.22
CA ALA A 291 1.96 12.06 37.77
C ALA A 291 1.70 13.47 38.32
N ILE A 292 1.49 14.43 37.43
CA ILE A 292 1.29 15.85 37.74
C ILE A 292 -0.16 16.21 37.38
N PRO A 293 -1.01 16.60 38.34
CA PRO A 293 -2.40 16.93 38.06
C PRO A 293 -2.48 18.19 37.19
N ILE A 294 -3.36 18.15 36.19
CA ILE A 294 -3.70 19.28 35.32
C ILE A 294 -5.19 19.59 35.44
N ASN A 295 -5.51 20.89 35.48
CA ASN A 295 -6.88 21.38 35.49
C ASN A 295 -7.08 22.29 34.27
N LEU A 296 -7.95 21.87 33.36
CA LEU A 296 -8.17 22.56 32.08
C LEU A 296 -9.48 23.34 32.05
N ASN A 297 -10.16 23.44 33.20
CA ASN A 297 -11.41 24.17 33.31
C ASN A 297 -11.22 25.65 32.96
N GLY A 298 -11.87 26.11 31.88
CA GLY A 298 -11.79 27.48 31.40
C GLY A 298 -10.56 27.81 30.57
N ILE A 299 -9.72 26.81 30.25
CA ILE A 299 -8.62 26.98 29.30
C ILE A 299 -9.19 27.09 27.89
N ALA A 300 -8.74 28.09 27.14
CA ALA A 300 -9.19 28.30 25.77
C ALA A 300 -8.85 27.10 24.88
N GLN A 301 -9.64 26.90 23.83
CA GLN A 301 -9.32 25.91 22.81
C GLN A 301 -7.95 26.23 22.17
N GLY A 302 -7.08 25.23 22.05
CA GLY A 302 -5.79 25.41 21.41
C GLY A 302 -4.83 24.21 21.59
N ILE A 303 -3.67 24.35 20.95
CA ILE A 303 -2.53 23.44 21.10
C ILE A 303 -1.49 24.15 21.95
N TYR A 304 -1.12 23.55 23.07
CA TYR A 304 -0.19 24.11 24.04
C TYR A 304 1.07 23.26 24.10
N TYR A 305 2.18 23.88 24.50
CA TYR A 305 3.48 23.21 24.65
C TYR A 305 3.97 23.37 26.09
N PRO A 306 3.51 22.51 27.02
CA PRO A 306 3.87 22.64 28.43
C PRO A 306 5.36 22.48 28.68
N THR A 307 5.84 23.11 29.75
CA THR A 307 7.23 23.02 30.19
C THR A 307 7.29 22.42 31.59
N LEU A 308 8.07 21.33 31.71
CA LEU A 308 8.40 20.67 32.96
C LEU A 308 9.68 21.27 33.54
N GLU A 309 9.62 21.71 34.80
CA GLU A 309 10.76 22.25 35.54
C GLU A 309 10.93 21.49 36.86
N VAL A 310 12.14 20.98 37.12
CA VAL A 310 12.47 20.24 38.33
C VAL A 310 13.50 21.02 39.13
N TYR A 311 13.19 21.27 40.40
CA TYR A 311 13.98 22.08 41.31
C TYR A 311 14.43 21.29 42.52
N GLN A 312 15.66 21.54 42.97
CA GLN A 312 16.12 21.17 44.31
C GLN A 312 16.37 22.46 45.10
N GLY A 313 15.50 22.75 46.05
CA GLY A 313 15.46 24.08 46.69
C GLY A 313 15.13 25.16 45.65
N SER A 314 16.04 26.13 45.46
CA SER A 314 15.94 27.18 44.43
C SER A 314 16.69 26.86 43.14
N ASN A 315 17.43 25.75 43.09
CA ASN A 315 18.27 25.40 41.94
C ASN A 315 17.45 24.62 40.92
N LEU A 316 17.37 25.11 39.69
CA LEU A 316 16.77 24.41 38.57
C LEU A 316 17.71 23.29 38.11
N LEU A 317 17.25 22.04 38.21
CA LEU A 317 18.02 20.86 37.82
C LEU A 317 17.64 20.37 36.41
N LEU A 318 16.37 20.44 36.04
CA LEU A 318 15.90 19.98 34.73
C LEU A 318 14.82 20.95 34.23
N LYS A 319 14.92 21.33 32.95
CA LYS A 319 13.87 22.07 32.25
C LYS A 319 13.68 21.43 30.89
N GLN A 320 12.46 20.98 30.62
CA GLN A 320 12.15 20.23 29.41
C GLN A 320 10.77 20.59 28.88
N GLN A 321 10.64 20.68 27.55
CA GLN A 321 9.34 20.81 26.90
C GLN A 321 8.65 19.43 26.85
N MET A 322 7.40 19.38 27.30
CA MET A 322 6.52 18.22 27.22
C MET A 322 5.90 18.10 25.81
N PRO A 323 5.34 16.93 25.43
CA PRO A 323 4.55 16.81 24.21
C PRO A 323 3.38 17.80 24.19
N GLU A 324 2.83 18.02 23.00
CA GLU A 324 1.68 18.92 22.82
C GLU A 324 0.48 18.51 23.66
N LEU A 325 -0.17 19.52 24.25
CA LEU A 325 -1.40 19.41 25.03
C LEU A 325 -2.53 20.06 24.22
N ILE A 326 -3.49 19.25 23.79
CA ILE A 326 -4.62 19.72 22.98
C ILE A 326 -5.86 19.88 23.86
N VAL A 327 -6.44 21.08 23.84
CA VAL A 327 -7.66 21.43 24.58
C VAL A 327 -8.74 21.87 23.60
N LEU A 328 -9.92 21.27 23.69
CA LEU A 328 -11.09 21.55 22.85
C LEU A 328 -12.17 22.28 23.63
N ASN A 329 -12.76 23.32 23.03
CA ASN A 329 -13.98 23.93 23.55
C ASN A 329 -15.18 23.25 22.90
N THR A 330 -15.97 22.55 23.70
CA THR A 330 -17.17 21.82 23.28
C THR A 330 -18.48 22.53 23.63
N THR A 331 -18.41 23.65 24.35
CA THR A 331 -19.61 24.35 24.83
C THR A 331 -20.38 24.96 23.65
N GLY A 332 -21.61 24.48 23.45
CA GLY A 332 -22.51 24.97 22.39
C GLY A 332 -22.08 24.58 20.98
N LYS A 333 -21.22 23.58 20.83
CA LYS A 333 -20.76 23.06 19.53
C LYS A 333 -21.19 21.61 19.36
N GLU A 334 -21.62 21.27 18.15
CA GLU A 334 -21.92 19.89 17.79
C GLU A 334 -20.63 19.07 17.66
N PRO A 335 -20.66 17.77 17.99
CA PRO A 335 -19.51 16.88 17.82
C PRO A 335 -19.13 16.72 16.34
N LEU A 336 -17.86 16.45 16.06
CA LEU A 336 -17.40 16.04 14.73
C LEU A 336 -17.95 14.65 14.38
N SER A 337 -18.60 14.50 13.24
CA SER A 337 -18.99 13.20 12.71
C SER A 337 -17.83 12.54 11.97
N VAL A 338 -17.36 11.41 12.48
CA VAL A 338 -16.31 10.59 11.90
C VAL A 338 -16.95 9.42 11.17
N VAL A 339 -16.88 9.44 9.84
CA VAL A 339 -17.42 8.39 8.98
C VAL A 339 -16.26 7.55 8.47
N ILE A 340 -16.15 6.32 8.96
CA ILE A 340 -15.18 5.35 8.45
C ILE A 340 -15.89 4.48 7.41
N VAL A 341 -15.30 4.37 6.22
CA VAL A 341 -15.80 3.57 5.09
C VAL A 341 -14.74 2.57 4.69
N TRP A 342 -15.02 1.29 4.90
CA TRP A 342 -14.13 0.20 4.54
C TRP A 342 -14.54 -0.45 3.23
N ASN A 343 -13.59 -0.58 2.30
CA ASN A 343 -13.74 -1.33 1.06
C ASN A 343 -13.22 -2.76 1.21
N MET A 344 -14.14 -3.73 1.31
CA MET A 344 -13.81 -5.15 1.45
C MET A 344 -13.92 -5.81 0.08
N HIS A 345 -12.78 -5.95 -0.59
CA HIS A 345 -12.76 -6.40 -1.96
C HIS A 345 -11.81 -7.56 -2.22
N GLN A 346 -12.30 -8.54 -2.98
CA GLN A 346 -11.50 -9.57 -3.62
C GLN A 346 -12.11 -9.87 -4.99
N PRO A 347 -11.32 -10.03 -6.06
CA PRO A 347 -11.82 -10.52 -7.34
C PRO A 347 -12.27 -11.97 -7.25
N LEU A 348 -12.94 -12.45 -8.30
CA LEU A 348 -13.35 -13.84 -8.39
C LEU A 348 -12.13 -14.76 -8.59
N TYR A 349 -11.90 -15.66 -7.63
CA TYR A 349 -10.79 -16.63 -7.70
C TYR A 349 -11.17 -18.00 -8.25
N VAL A 350 -12.45 -18.22 -8.57
CA VAL A 350 -12.92 -19.47 -9.17
C VAL A 350 -12.79 -19.39 -10.69
N ALA A 351 -12.29 -20.44 -11.33
CA ALA A 351 -12.18 -20.56 -12.79
C ALA A 351 -13.47 -21.16 -13.41
N PRO A 352 -13.67 -21.06 -14.74
CA PRO A 352 -14.83 -21.63 -15.45
C PRO A 352 -15.18 -23.10 -15.14
N ASN A 353 -14.18 -23.91 -14.80
CA ASN A 353 -14.31 -25.32 -14.44
C ASN A 353 -14.71 -25.54 -12.95
N GLY A 354 -14.84 -24.49 -12.16
CA GLY A 354 -15.16 -24.54 -10.73
C GLY A 354 -13.96 -24.67 -9.79
N SER A 355 -12.71 -24.67 -10.27
CA SER A 355 -11.54 -24.74 -9.38
C SER A 355 -11.17 -23.37 -8.79
N TRP A 356 -10.79 -23.37 -7.51
CA TRP A 356 -10.19 -22.23 -6.82
C TRP A 356 -8.73 -22.06 -7.25
N GLU A 357 -8.44 -20.95 -7.90
CA GLU A 357 -7.11 -20.63 -8.45
C GLU A 357 -6.23 -19.84 -7.48
N GLN A 358 -6.81 -19.20 -6.46
CA GLN A 358 -6.10 -18.51 -5.39
C GLN A 358 -6.85 -18.66 -4.06
N PRO A 359 -6.14 -18.59 -2.91
CA PRO A 359 -6.73 -18.88 -1.60
C PRO A 359 -7.23 -17.64 -0.85
N TRP A 360 -7.12 -16.44 -1.40
CA TRP A 360 -7.17 -15.19 -0.63
C TRP A 360 -8.49 -14.95 0.11
N VAL A 361 -9.65 -15.24 -0.49
CA VAL A 361 -10.93 -15.16 0.24
C VAL A 361 -10.98 -16.09 1.45
N TRP A 362 -10.40 -17.29 1.34
CA TRP A 362 -10.33 -18.24 2.45
C TRP A 362 -9.40 -17.72 3.54
N LEU A 363 -8.18 -17.31 3.16
CA LEU A 363 -7.15 -16.84 4.09
C LEU A 363 -7.55 -15.56 4.80
N HIS A 364 -8.06 -14.57 4.06
CA HIS A 364 -8.39 -13.27 4.63
C HIS A 364 -9.63 -13.26 5.52
N THR A 365 -10.38 -14.37 5.51
CA THR A 365 -11.51 -14.56 6.41
C THR A 365 -11.11 -15.30 7.69
N GLY A 366 -10.21 -16.29 7.63
CA GLY A 366 -9.93 -17.15 8.78
C GLY A 366 -8.48 -17.27 9.24
N GLN A 367 -7.49 -16.88 8.43
CA GLN A 367 -6.09 -17.35 8.60
C GLN A 367 -4.98 -16.31 8.56
N ASP A 368 -5.27 -15.01 8.53
CA ASP A 368 -4.22 -14.00 8.39
C ASP A 368 -3.28 -13.93 9.60
N PHE A 369 -3.81 -14.05 10.82
CA PHE A 369 -3.04 -13.80 12.04
C PHE A 369 -3.60 -14.52 13.28
N TYR A 370 -2.82 -14.49 14.37
CA TYR A 370 -3.25 -14.98 15.68
C TYR A 370 -3.73 -13.81 16.55
N TRP A 371 -4.97 -13.88 17.01
CA TRP A 371 -5.58 -12.92 17.93
C TRP A 371 -6.11 -13.65 19.17
N ASN A 372 -5.66 -13.25 20.36
CA ASN A 372 -6.03 -13.89 21.64
C ASN A 372 -5.85 -15.42 21.67
N GLY A 373 -4.85 -15.94 20.95
CA GLY A 373 -4.53 -17.38 20.91
C GLY A 373 -5.33 -18.19 19.89
N SER A 374 -6.15 -17.55 19.05
CA SER A 374 -6.90 -18.19 17.96
C SER A 374 -6.50 -17.59 16.61
N LEU A 375 -6.54 -18.43 15.58
CA LEU A 375 -6.33 -18.00 14.19
C LEU A 375 -7.60 -17.27 13.72
N VAL A 376 -7.42 -16.10 13.10
CA VAL A 376 -8.49 -15.24 12.59
C VAL A 376 -8.03 -14.55 11.29
N GLY A 377 -8.96 -14.20 10.41
CA GLY A 377 -8.68 -13.36 9.25
C GLY A 377 -8.94 -11.87 9.49
N ALA A 378 -8.49 -11.03 8.56
CA ALA A 378 -8.75 -9.59 8.55
C ALA A 378 -10.25 -9.29 8.66
N TYR A 379 -11.08 -9.93 7.83
CA TYR A 379 -12.53 -9.67 7.81
C TYR A 379 -13.21 -10.07 9.13
N GLU A 380 -12.80 -11.20 9.71
CA GLU A 380 -13.31 -11.72 10.99
C GLU A 380 -12.92 -10.80 12.16
N LEU A 381 -11.64 -10.40 12.25
CA LEU A 381 -11.15 -9.51 13.30
C LEU A 381 -11.89 -8.18 13.30
N GLN A 382 -12.09 -7.58 12.12
CA GLN A 382 -12.81 -6.31 12.02
C GLN A 382 -14.22 -6.42 12.62
N ALA A 383 -14.97 -7.47 12.28
CA ALA A 383 -16.29 -7.72 12.85
C ALA A 383 -16.23 -7.86 14.39
N MET A 384 -15.25 -8.60 14.90
CA MET A 384 -15.04 -8.79 16.34
C MET A 384 -14.78 -7.46 17.07
N LEU A 385 -13.92 -6.61 16.50
CA LEU A 385 -13.56 -5.34 17.12
C LEU A 385 -14.70 -4.30 17.04
N ILE A 386 -15.45 -4.25 15.94
CA ILE A 386 -16.67 -3.40 15.85
C ILE A 386 -17.72 -3.85 16.88
N ASN A 387 -17.90 -5.16 17.06
CA ASN A 387 -18.78 -5.69 18.10
C ASN A 387 -18.31 -5.32 19.51
N GLN A 388 -17.00 -5.33 19.75
CA GLN A 388 -16.40 -5.03 21.06
C GLN A 388 -16.48 -3.55 21.44
N PHE A 389 -16.29 -2.63 20.50
CA PHE A 389 -16.19 -1.19 20.77
C PHE A 389 -17.45 -0.41 20.43
N ASN A 390 -17.59 0.79 21.00
CA ASN A 390 -18.70 1.71 20.68
C ASN A 390 -18.34 2.56 19.46
N VAL A 391 -18.29 1.91 18.29
CA VAL A 391 -18.03 2.53 17.00
C VAL A 391 -19.09 2.13 16.00
N SER A 392 -19.46 3.07 15.12
CA SER A 392 -20.29 2.82 13.94
C SER A 392 -19.47 3.06 12.69
N VAL A 393 -19.58 2.15 11.72
CA VAL A 393 -18.79 2.19 10.48
C VAL A 393 -19.67 1.87 9.27
N THR A 394 -19.22 2.32 8.11
CA THR A 394 -19.77 1.92 6.82
C THR A 394 -18.83 0.92 6.19
N ILE A 395 -19.34 -0.15 5.61
CA ILE A 395 -18.54 -1.17 4.96
C ILE A 395 -19.19 -1.48 3.62
N ASP A 396 -18.45 -1.41 2.52
CA ASP A 396 -18.85 -2.16 1.35
C ASP A 396 -18.28 -3.57 1.46
N PHE A 397 -19.15 -4.55 1.22
CA PHE A 397 -18.71 -5.89 0.89
C PHE A 397 -18.98 -6.04 -0.60
N THR A 398 -17.91 -6.04 -1.39
CA THR A 398 -18.10 -6.21 -2.84
C THR A 398 -18.92 -7.48 -3.10
N PRO A 399 -19.98 -7.42 -3.93
CA PRO A 399 -20.87 -8.57 -4.14
C PRO A 399 -20.15 -9.84 -4.60
N VAL A 400 -19.04 -9.70 -5.34
CA VAL A 400 -18.16 -10.83 -5.67
C VAL A 400 -17.48 -11.47 -4.46
N LEU A 401 -17.13 -10.71 -3.41
CA LEU A 401 -16.64 -11.27 -2.14
C LEU A 401 -17.75 -12.02 -1.42
N LEU A 402 -18.96 -11.43 -1.33
CA LEU A 402 -20.13 -12.08 -0.74
C LEU A 402 -20.50 -13.38 -1.47
N TYR A 403 -20.45 -13.36 -2.81
CA TYR A 403 -20.69 -14.53 -3.64
C TYR A 403 -19.69 -15.66 -3.35
N GLN A 404 -18.42 -15.31 -3.15
CA GLN A 404 -17.39 -16.28 -2.80
C GLN A 404 -17.55 -16.81 -1.37
N TRP A 405 -17.95 -16.00 -0.40
CA TRP A 405 -18.31 -16.49 0.94
C TRP A 405 -19.49 -17.45 0.91
N GLU A 406 -20.56 -17.11 0.19
CA GLU A 406 -21.69 -18.01 0.04
C GLU A 406 -21.30 -19.29 -0.72
N THR A 407 -20.41 -19.20 -1.72
CA THR A 407 -19.82 -20.37 -2.39
C THR A 407 -19.10 -21.26 -1.38
N ILE A 408 -18.24 -20.70 -0.51
CA ILE A 408 -17.53 -21.45 0.53
C ILE A 408 -18.50 -22.19 1.47
N LEU A 409 -19.62 -21.56 1.84
CA LEU A 409 -20.62 -22.17 2.70
C LEU A 409 -21.44 -23.27 2.01
N HIS A 410 -21.53 -23.26 0.69
CA HIS A 410 -22.30 -24.21 -0.11
C HIS A 410 -21.43 -25.25 -0.85
N GLU A 411 -20.11 -25.14 -0.77
CA GLU A 411 -19.12 -26.04 -1.39
C GLU A 411 -18.28 -26.79 -0.32
N PRO A 412 -18.79 -27.89 0.25
CA PRO A 412 -18.09 -28.60 1.33
C PRO A 412 -16.83 -29.34 0.87
N GLN A 413 -16.55 -29.40 -0.44
CA GLN A 413 -15.42 -30.12 -1.06
C GLN A 413 -14.73 -29.26 -2.11
N ALA A 414 -14.21 -28.11 -1.69
CA ALA A 414 -13.49 -27.18 -2.56
C ALA A 414 -12.32 -27.83 -3.30
N ILE A 415 -12.24 -27.61 -4.61
CA ILE A 415 -11.13 -28.07 -5.46
C ILE A 415 -10.17 -26.91 -5.69
N PHE A 416 -8.94 -27.03 -5.21
CA PHE A 416 -7.88 -26.05 -5.41
C PHE A 416 -6.91 -26.50 -6.49
N THR A 417 -6.38 -25.56 -7.29
CA THR A 417 -5.38 -25.88 -8.31
C THR A 417 -3.97 -26.07 -7.76
N SER A 418 -3.74 -25.66 -6.51
CA SER A 418 -2.50 -25.87 -5.78
C SER A 418 -2.75 -26.17 -4.31
N ASN A 419 -1.72 -26.60 -3.58
CA ASN A 419 -1.77 -26.72 -2.13
C ASN A 419 -1.42 -25.37 -1.50
N PHE A 420 -2.44 -24.54 -1.26
CA PHE A 420 -2.29 -23.21 -0.67
C PHE A 420 -2.16 -23.19 0.86
N GLY A 421 -2.27 -24.34 1.53
CA GLY A 421 -2.25 -24.40 3.01
C GLY A 421 -3.53 -23.88 3.68
N VAL A 422 -4.65 -23.84 2.95
CA VAL A 422 -5.98 -23.47 3.44
C VAL A 422 -6.50 -24.54 4.42
N ASN A 423 -6.97 -24.14 5.60
CA ASN A 423 -7.64 -25.04 6.54
C ASN A 423 -9.15 -24.98 6.30
N VAL A 424 -9.60 -25.73 5.29
CA VAL A 424 -10.99 -25.71 4.80
C VAL A 424 -12.03 -25.79 5.92
N THR A 425 -11.81 -26.63 6.94
CA THR A 425 -12.77 -26.76 8.05
C THR A 425 -12.83 -25.50 8.92
N HIS A 426 -11.68 -24.91 9.23
CA HIS A 426 -11.60 -23.66 10.00
C HIS A 426 -12.19 -22.51 9.19
N ASP A 427 -11.84 -22.40 7.91
CA ASP A 427 -12.25 -21.27 7.08
C ASP A 427 -13.75 -21.26 6.80
N ILE A 428 -14.40 -22.42 6.62
CA ILE A 428 -15.87 -22.50 6.56
C ILE A 428 -16.50 -22.00 7.87
N GLN A 429 -15.90 -22.33 9.03
CA GLN A 429 -16.38 -21.86 10.33
C GLN A 429 -16.19 -20.35 10.49
N SER A 430 -15.02 -19.82 10.11
CA SER A 430 -14.71 -18.39 10.13
C SER A 430 -15.64 -17.60 9.19
N VAL A 431 -15.89 -18.06 7.96
CA VAL A 431 -16.84 -17.40 7.04
C VAL A 431 -18.24 -17.37 7.64
N ASN A 432 -18.73 -18.51 8.15
CA ASN A 432 -20.06 -18.57 8.77
C ASN A 432 -20.15 -17.66 10.01
N TYR A 433 -19.13 -17.63 10.86
CA TYR A 433 -19.09 -16.76 12.03
C TYR A 433 -19.07 -15.29 11.62
N THR A 434 -18.18 -14.91 10.71
CA THR A 434 -17.98 -13.55 10.21
C THR A 434 -19.25 -12.99 9.58
N LEU A 435 -19.89 -13.73 8.68
CA LEU A 435 -21.15 -13.31 8.05
C LEU A 435 -22.27 -13.11 9.06
N ASN A 436 -22.45 -14.04 10.00
CA ASN A 436 -23.48 -13.91 11.03
C ASN A 436 -23.20 -12.75 11.99
N LEU A 437 -21.93 -12.48 12.30
CA LEU A 437 -21.56 -11.35 13.14
C LEU A 437 -21.82 -10.01 12.43
N TYR A 438 -21.47 -9.88 11.14
CA TYR A 438 -21.81 -8.67 10.38
C TYR A 438 -23.33 -8.49 10.23
N LYS A 439 -24.10 -9.55 9.94
CA LYS A 439 -25.58 -9.49 9.93
C LYS A 439 -26.13 -8.91 11.24
N LYS A 440 -25.64 -9.41 12.39
CA LYS A 440 -25.99 -8.88 13.71
C LYS A 440 -25.61 -7.40 13.85
N LEU A 441 -24.42 -6.99 13.44
CA LEU A 441 -23.96 -5.61 13.55
C LEU A 441 -24.74 -4.64 12.65
N VAL A 442 -25.22 -5.12 11.51
CA VAL A 442 -26.14 -4.40 10.62
C VAL A 442 -27.50 -4.23 11.28
N GLU A 443 -28.06 -5.29 11.86
CA GLU A 443 -29.32 -5.22 12.61
C GLU A 443 -29.24 -4.26 13.82
N GLU A 444 -28.08 -4.17 14.47
CA GLU A 444 -27.81 -3.24 15.58
C GLU A 444 -27.58 -1.79 15.11
N GLY A 445 -27.43 -1.54 13.81
CA GLY A 445 -27.11 -0.22 13.25
C GLY A 445 -25.67 0.23 13.46
N LYS A 446 -24.77 -0.67 13.89
CA LYS A 446 -23.33 -0.38 14.01
C LYS A 446 -22.61 -0.43 12.67
N VAL A 447 -23.11 -1.24 11.73
CA VAL A 447 -22.55 -1.37 10.38
C VAL A 447 -23.61 -0.97 9.38
N GLU A 448 -23.32 0.02 8.54
CA GLU A 448 -24.03 0.23 7.29
C GLU A 448 -23.33 -0.57 6.18
N VAL A 449 -24.09 -1.28 5.35
CA VAL A 449 -23.55 -1.99 4.19
C VAL A 449 -23.83 -1.22 2.90
N LEU A 450 -22.79 -0.90 2.13
CA LEU A 450 -22.91 -0.38 0.78
C LEU A 450 -22.96 -1.53 -0.23
N THR A 451 -23.63 -1.29 -1.36
CA THR A 451 -23.52 -2.15 -2.54
C THR A 451 -22.37 -1.69 -3.43
N VAL A 452 -21.92 -2.53 -4.35
CA VAL A 452 -20.93 -2.22 -5.39
C VAL A 452 -21.40 -2.85 -6.69
N PRO A 453 -21.09 -2.32 -7.89
CA PRO A 453 -21.33 -3.09 -9.11
C PRO A 453 -20.58 -4.43 -9.03
N PHE A 454 -21.24 -5.52 -9.42
CA PHE A 454 -20.99 -6.87 -8.89
C PHE A 454 -19.52 -7.32 -8.90
N TYR A 455 -18.84 -7.22 -10.04
CA TYR A 455 -17.44 -7.64 -10.22
C TYR A 455 -16.44 -6.48 -10.16
N HIS A 456 -16.82 -5.38 -9.50
CA HIS A 456 -15.97 -4.21 -9.30
C HIS A 456 -15.37 -3.62 -10.62
N PRO A 457 -16.17 -3.39 -11.68
CA PRO A 457 -15.69 -2.84 -12.94
C PRO A 457 -15.34 -1.35 -12.85
N LEU A 458 -14.39 -0.90 -13.68
CA LEU A 458 -14.11 0.53 -13.90
C LEU A 458 -15.21 1.20 -14.72
N GLN A 459 -16.26 1.63 -14.02
CA GLN A 459 -17.49 2.11 -14.64
C GLN A 459 -17.25 3.20 -15.71
N PRO A 460 -16.43 4.26 -15.49
CA PRO A 460 -16.20 5.27 -16.52
C PRO A 460 -15.66 4.70 -17.84
N ILE A 461 -14.69 3.78 -17.78
CA ILE A 461 -14.11 3.15 -18.97
C ILE A 461 -15.16 2.30 -19.70
N LEU A 462 -16.04 1.60 -18.98
CA LEU A 462 -17.14 0.85 -19.60
C LEU A 462 -18.13 1.79 -20.30
N LEU A 463 -18.45 2.96 -19.72
CA LEU A 463 -19.31 3.95 -20.35
C LEU A 463 -18.67 4.55 -21.61
N ASP A 464 -17.37 4.83 -21.59
CA ASP A 464 -16.60 5.29 -22.75
C ASP A 464 -16.58 4.26 -23.89
N ASN A 465 -16.54 2.97 -23.53
CA ASN A 465 -16.71 1.88 -24.49
C ASN A 465 -18.17 1.67 -24.92
N GLY A 466 -19.14 2.45 -24.43
CA GLY A 466 -20.54 2.34 -24.80
C GLY A 466 -21.27 1.16 -24.16
N TRP A 467 -20.74 0.60 -23.07
CA TRP A 467 -21.27 -0.59 -22.38
C TRP A 467 -22.18 -0.22 -21.20
N TYR A 468 -23.06 0.77 -21.41
CA TYR A 468 -23.99 1.30 -20.41
C TYR A 468 -24.86 0.21 -19.76
N SER A 469 -25.34 -0.76 -20.55
CA SER A 469 -26.19 -1.84 -20.07
C SER A 469 -25.45 -2.83 -19.15
N ASP A 470 -24.14 -3.00 -19.35
CA ASP A 470 -23.33 -3.88 -18.49
C ASP A 470 -23.13 -3.21 -17.13
N VAL A 471 -22.80 -1.91 -17.11
CA VAL A 471 -22.68 -1.14 -15.87
C VAL A 471 -23.99 -1.14 -15.08
N LEU A 472 -25.13 -0.88 -15.75
CA LEU A 472 -26.45 -0.90 -15.13
C LEU A 472 -26.74 -2.26 -14.48
N THR A 473 -26.53 -3.33 -15.23
CA THR A 473 -26.80 -4.70 -14.78
C THR A 473 -25.90 -5.11 -13.62
N GLN A 474 -24.61 -4.74 -13.68
CA GLN A 474 -23.69 -5.03 -12.58
C GLN A 474 -24.09 -4.28 -11.29
N ILE A 475 -24.62 -3.05 -11.38
CA ILE A 475 -25.18 -2.35 -10.21
C ILE A 475 -26.40 -3.12 -9.67
N GLU A 476 -27.34 -3.53 -10.53
CA GLU A 476 -28.53 -4.27 -10.13
C GLU A 476 -28.18 -5.60 -9.46
N MET A 477 -27.33 -6.42 -10.09
CA MET A 477 -26.83 -7.68 -9.52
C MET A 477 -26.15 -7.45 -8.18
N GLY A 478 -25.38 -6.37 -8.05
CA GLY A 478 -24.71 -6.04 -6.80
C GLY A 478 -25.70 -5.76 -5.67
N LYS A 479 -26.72 -4.95 -5.96
CA LYS A 479 -27.77 -4.63 -5.00
C LYS A 479 -28.54 -5.88 -4.58
N GLU A 480 -28.88 -6.74 -5.53
CA GLU A 480 -29.60 -8.00 -5.27
C GLU A 480 -28.78 -8.92 -4.34
N MET A 481 -27.48 -9.06 -4.57
CA MET A 481 -26.60 -9.86 -3.69
C MET A 481 -26.51 -9.27 -2.29
N THR A 482 -26.28 -7.95 -2.16
CA THR A 482 -26.23 -7.28 -0.86
C THR A 482 -27.55 -7.43 -0.10
N GLU A 483 -28.70 -7.29 -0.78
CA GLU A 483 -30.02 -7.48 -0.19
C GLU A 483 -30.24 -8.95 0.23
N GLN A 484 -29.88 -9.91 -0.62
CA GLN A 484 -30.00 -11.33 -0.32
C GLN A 484 -29.18 -11.74 0.91
N VAL A 485 -27.95 -11.22 1.05
CA VAL A 485 -27.06 -11.60 2.14
C VAL A 485 -27.41 -10.86 3.42
N PHE A 486 -27.62 -9.54 3.40
CA PHE A 486 -27.77 -8.74 4.63
C PHE A 486 -29.21 -8.37 4.96
N CYS A 487 -30.18 -8.68 4.10
CA CYS A 487 -31.59 -8.29 4.25
C CYS A 487 -31.79 -6.77 4.37
N VAL A 488 -30.93 -5.99 3.71
CA VAL A 488 -31.00 -4.52 3.65
C VAL A 488 -31.28 -4.06 2.23
N TYR A 489 -31.92 -2.90 2.07
CA TYR A 489 -32.05 -2.25 0.77
C TYR A 489 -30.91 -1.23 0.60
N PRO A 490 -29.83 -1.55 -0.15
CA PRO A 490 -28.69 -0.67 -0.25
C PRO A 490 -29.02 0.56 -1.10
N ILE A 491 -28.91 1.74 -0.49
CA ILE A 491 -29.13 3.05 -1.13
C ILE A 491 -27.83 3.84 -1.34
N GLY A 492 -26.70 3.30 -0.88
CA GLY A 492 -25.37 3.84 -1.08
C GLY A 492 -24.49 2.84 -1.82
N THR A 493 -23.49 3.35 -2.55
CA THR A 493 -22.53 2.50 -3.26
C THR A 493 -21.09 2.94 -3.02
N TRP A 494 -20.18 1.98 -2.90
CA TRP A 494 -18.78 2.25 -3.21
C TRP A 494 -18.62 2.25 -4.73
N THR A 495 -18.26 3.40 -5.28
CA THR A 495 -17.89 3.50 -6.70
C THR A 495 -16.53 2.80 -6.84
N PRO A 496 -16.37 1.72 -7.64
CA PRO A 496 -15.11 0.99 -7.77
C PRO A 496 -13.92 1.94 -8.00
N GLU A 497 -12.91 1.87 -7.14
CA GLU A 497 -11.71 2.73 -7.16
C GLU A 497 -12.00 4.25 -7.01
N MET A 498 -13.21 4.59 -6.58
CA MET A 498 -13.80 5.92 -6.72
C MET A 498 -13.69 6.46 -8.16
N ALA A 499 -13.63 5.58 -9.16
CA ALA A 499 -13.56 5.91 -10.57
C ALA A 499 -14.91 6.45 -11.03
N PHE A 500 -15.00 7.78 -11.18
CA PHE A 500 -16.26 8.47 -11.38
C PHE A 500 -16.25 9.32 -12.64
N SER A 501 -17.37 9.34 -13.35
CA SER A 501 -17.69 10.33 -14.38
C SER A 501 -19.13 10.79 -14.20
N MET A 502 -19.45 11.99 -14.72
CA MET A 502 -20.81 12.55 -14.59
C MET A 502 -21.92 11.68 -15.21
N GLY A 503 -21.56 10.72 -16.09
CA GLY A 503 -22.50 9.73 -16.63
C GLY A 503 -23.10 8.81 -15.56
N LEU A 504 -22.38 8.56 -14.45
CA LEU A 504 -22.83 7.67 -13.38
C LEU A 504 -23.99 8.24 -12.57
N VAL A 505 -24.16 9.56 -12.51
CA VAL A 505 -25.28 10.19 -11.77
C VAL A 505 -26.63 9.68 -12.28
N ALA A 506 -26.77 9.51 -13.60
CA ALA A 506 -28.00 9.01 -14.21
C ALA A 506 -28.24 7.53 -13.86
N LEU A 507 -27.20 6.69 -13.96
CA LEU A 507 -27.30 5.26 -13.64
C LEU A 507 -27.57 5.00 -12.16
N TYR A 508 -26.95 5.77 -11.27
CA TYR A 508 -27.23 5.70 -9.84
C TYR A 508 -28.67 6.11 -9.53
N ASN A 509 -29.18 7.17 -10.15
CA ASN A 509 -30.60 7.54 -10.00
C ASN A 509 -31.55 6.46 -10.54
N GLU A 510 -31.25 5.89 -11.71
CA GLU A 510 -32.05 4.81 -12.32
C GLU A 510 -32.13 3.56 -11.44
N THR A 511 -31.04 3.26 -10.72
CA THR A 511 -30.94 2.11 -9.81
C THR A 511 -31.27 2.44 -8.35
N ASN A 512 -31.79 3.64 -8.04
CA ASN A 512 -32.08 4.10 -6.68
C ASN A 512 -30.87 4.15 -5.72
N ILE A 513 -29.65 4.31 -6.26
CA ILE A 513 -28.48 4.70 -5.48
C ILE A 513 -28.51 6.21 -5.27
N SER A 514 -28.51 6.59 -4.01
CA SER A 514 -28.66 7.97 -3.55
C SER A 514 -27.35 8.64 -3.16
N PHE A 515 -26.31 7.86 -2.83
CA PHE A 515 -25.01 8.41 -2.45
C PHE A 515 -23.81 7.51 -2.78
N THR A 516 -22.63 8.13 -2.84
CA THR A 516 -21.34 7.43 -2.93
C THR A 516 -20.24 8.21 -2.18
N VAL A 517 -19.03 7.66 -2.15
CA VAL A 517 -17.83 8.27 -1.57
C VAL A 517 -16.81 8.48 -2.67
N LEU A 518 -16.20 9.68 -2.72
CA LEU A 518 -15.19 10.06 -3.71
C LEU A 518 -13.96 10.68 -3.03
N ASP A 519 -12.84 10.79 -3.74
CA ASP A 519 -11.60 11.35 -3.19
C ASP A 519 -11.54 12.89 -3.29
N GLN A 520 -11.24 13.59 -2.18
CA GLN A 520 -11.22 15.05 -2.20
C GLN A 520 -10.18 15.64 -3.17
N GLN A 521 -8.99 15.03 -3.30
CA GLN A 521 -7.91 15.56 -4.13
C GLN A 521 -8.16 15.30 -5.61
N ALA A 522 -8.79 14.17 -5.92
CA ALA A 522 -9.16 13.79 -7.28
C ALA A 522 -10.23 14.73 -7.89
N PHE A 523 -11.19 15.18 -7.09
CA PHE A 523 -12.38 15.85 -7.62
C PHE A 523 -12.51 17.32 -7.21
N LEU A 524 -12.45 17.66 -5.90
CA LEU A 524 -12.81 19.01 -5.41
C LEU A 524 -12.04 20.17 -6.06
N PRO A 525 -10.75 20.06 -6.42
CA PRO A 525 -10.04 21.14 -7.11
C PRO A 525 -10.58 21.49 -8.50
N TYR A 526 -11.35 20.60 -9.11
CA TYR A 526 -11.76 20.69 -10.52
C TYR A 526 -13.26 20.89 -10.72
N VAL A 527 -14.06 20.83 -9.64
CA VAL A 527 -15.51 20.94 -9.72
C VAL A 527 -15.97 22.37 -10.03
N THR A 528 -17.18 22.49 -10.58
CA THR A 528 -17.90 23.76 -10.61
C THR A 528 -18.77 23.87 -9.36
N LEU A 529 -18.47 24.84 -8.49
CA LEU A 529 -19.30 25.15 -7.32
C LEU A 529 -20.56 25.93 -7.74
N VAL A 530 -21.73 25.34 -7.49
CA VAL A 530 -23.04 25.97 -7.74
C VAL A 530 -23.51 26.75 -6.51
N GLN A 531 -23.35 26.16 -5.32
CA GLN A 531 -23.73 26.74 -4.03
C GLN A 531 -22.83 26.19 -2.93
N GLY A 532 -22.58 26.97 -1.87
CA GLY A 532 -21.87 26.51 -0.67
C GLY A 532 -20.36 26.79 -0.72
N ASN A 533 -19.55 25.81 -0.35
CA ASN A 533 -18.08 25.89 -0.40
C ASN A 533 -17.48 24.50 -0.69
N THR A 534 -16.16 24.43 -0.88
CA THR A 534 -15.43 23.20 -1.23
C THR A 534 -14.66 22.59 -0.06
N ASN A 535 -15.05 22.87 1.18
CA ASN A 535 -14.48 22.19 2.34
C ASN A 535 -14.88 20.70 2.30
N PRO A 536 -13.94 19.74 2.32
CA PRO A 536 -14.25 18.32 2.23
C PRO A 536 -15.02 17.78 3.45
N ASP A 537 -14.94 18.43 4.61
CA ASP A 537 -15.50 17.94 5.88
C ASP A 537 -17.04 18.17 5.98
N GLN A 538 -17.78 17.85 4.93
CA GLN A 538 -19.24 18.01 4.85
C GLN A 538 -19.89 17.08 3.80
N VAL A 539 -21.22 17.04 3.78
CA VAL A 539 -22.01 16.35 2.75
C VAL A 539 -22.21 17.25 1.53
N PHE A 540 -21.92 16.74 0.34
CA PHE A 540 -22.15 17.43 -0.94
C PHE A 540 -23.34 16.86 -1.70
N ILE A 541 -23.96 17.68 -2.55
CA ILE A 541 -24.86 17.23 -3.61
C ILE A 541 -24.14 17.40 -4.95
N VAL A 542 -24.00 16.32 -5.70
CA VAL A 542 -23.53 16.35 -7.10
C VAL A 542 -24.74 16.38 -8.02
N GLU A 543 -24.82 17.38 -8.90
CA GLU A 543 -25.91 17.56 -9.85
C GLU A 543 -25.41 17.43 -11.29
N ASN A 544 -26.10 16.63 -12.11
CA ASN A 544 -25.83 16.54 -13.55
C ASN A 544 -26.63 17.58 -14.36
N SER A 545 -26.35 17.67 -15.66
CA SER A 545 -27.01 18.64 -16.56
C SER A 545 -28.52 18.43 -16.74
N LEU A 546 -29.06 17.28 -16.31
CA LEU A 546 -30.49 16.96 -16.32
C LEU A 546 -31.17 17.29 -14.99
N GLY A 547 -30.44 17.81 -13.99
CA GLY A 547 -30.95 18.11 -12.65
C GLY A 547 -31.09 16.87 -11.74
N GLN A 548 -30.58 15.71 -12.17
CA GLN A 548 -30.50 14.53 -11.31
C GLN A 548 -29.38 14.70 -10.30
N ARG A 549 -29.56 14.14 -9.10
CA ARG A 549 -28.70 14.39 -7.94
C ARG A 549 -28.31 13.12 -7.23
N ILE A 550 -27.12 13.12 -6.64
CA ILE A 550 -26.67 12.15 -5.65
C ILE A 550 -25.96 12.91 -4.51
N TYR A 551 -25.94 12.35 -3.32
CA TYR A 551 -25.06 12.82 -2.26
C TYR A 551 -23.66 12.25 -2.43
N VAL A 552 -22.65 13.04 -2.10
CA VAL A 552 -21.25 12.59 -2.08
C VAL A 552 -20.61 13.02 -0.79
N LEU A 553 -19.96 12.07 -0.12
CA LEU A 553 -18.99 12.33 0.92
C LEU A 553 -17.60 12.27 0.29
N PHE A 554 -16.81 13.34 0.45
CA PHE A 554 -15.42 13.30 -0.01
C PHE A 554 -14.54 12.77 1.10
N ARG A 555 -13.80 11.69 0.85
CA ARG A 555 -12.82 11.19 1.81
C ARG A 555 -11.73 12.24 2.01
N ASN A 556 -11.29 12.42 3.25
CA ASN A 556 -10.09 13.16 3.56
C ASN A 556 -8.88 12.36 3.08
N SER A 557 -8.31 12.72 1.92
CA SER A 557 -7.27 11.93 1.25
C SER A 557 -6.05 11.70 2.14
N THR A 558 -5.59 12.74 2.85
CA THR A 558 -4.42 12.66 3.73
C THR A 558 -4.68 11.70 4.88
N LEU A 559 -5.77 11.92 5.64
CA LEU A 559 -6.08 11.09 6.80
C LEU A 559 -6.42 9.65 6.39
N SER A 560 -7.10 9.45 5.26
CA SER A 560 -7.41 8.12 4.73
C SER A 560 -6.15 7.35 4.34
N ASN A 561 -5.18 8.01 3.69
CA ASN A 561 -3.89 7.40 3.34
C ASN A 561 -3.04 7.11 4.57
N GLU A 562 -3.01 8.02 5.55
CA GLU A 562 -2.30 7.76 6.81
C GLU A 562 -2.93 6.59 7.57
N PHE A 563 -4.26 6.51 7.61
CA PHE A 563 -4.98 5.37 8.16
C PHE A 563 -4.60 4.08 7.43
N GLY A 564 -4.61 4.08 6.10
CA GLY A 564 -4.35 2.86 5.31
C GLY A 564 -2.89 2.38 5.31
N PHE A 565 -1.92 3.28 5.48
CA PHE A 565 -0.51 2.95 5.27
C PHE A 565 0.42 3.31 6.44
N LYS A 566 0.24 4.47 7.07
CA LYS A 566 1.15 4.95 8.12
C LYS A 566 0.82 4.31 9.47
N PHE A 567 -0.46 4.32 9.85
CA PHE A 567 -0.95 3.92 11.17
C PHE A 567 -0.73 2.43 11.48
N PHE A 568 -0.53 1.61 10.46
CA PHE A 568 -0.21 0.19 10.61
C PHE A 568 1.29 -0.10 10.45
N SER A 569 2.16 0.91 10.55
CA SER A 569 3.62 0.80 10.43
C SER A 569 4.38 1.35 11.64
N GLN A 570 3.65 1.70 12.71
CA GLN A 570 4.15 2.35 13.90
C GLN A 570 3.48 1.77 15.16
N PRO A 571 3.94 2.09 16.38
CA PRO A 571 3.35 1.52 17.59
C PRO A 571 1.85 1.84 17.74
N PRO A 572 1.00 0.88 18.17
CA PRO A 572 -0.45 1.08 18.27
C PRO A 572 -0.89 2.31 19.08
N GLN A 573 -0.19 2.61 20.17
CA GLN A 573 -0.49 3.77 21.00
C GLN A 573 -0.20 5.10 20.29
N LEU A 574 0.85 5.14 19.46
CA LEU A 574 1.17 6.32 18.65
C LEU A 574 0.10 6.51 17.56
N THR A 575 -0.36 5.43 16.94
CA THR A 575 -1.45 5.44 15.96
C THR A 575 -2.75 5.99 16.55
N ALA A 576 -3.17 5.48 17.70
CA ALA A 576 -4.35 5.99 18.39
C ALA A 576 -4.20 7.47 18.77
N GLN A 577 -3.02 7.88 19.24
CA GLN A 577 -2.73 9.26 19.55
C GLN A 577 -2.86 10.16 18.32
N GLU A 578 -2.13 9.88 17.24
CA GLU A 578 -2.09 10.72 16.04
C GLU A 578 -3.48 10.86 15.41
N LEU A 579 -4.25 9.77 15.28
CA LEU A 579 -5.61 9.83 14.74
C LEU A 579 -6.50 10.78 15.56
N ILE A 580 -6.54 10.61 16.89
CA ILE A 580 -7.39 11.42 17.76
C ILE A 580 -6.95 12.89 17.75
N GLN A 581 -5.65 13.18 17.72
CA GLN A 581 -5.13 14.54 17.66
C GLN A 581 -5.46 15.21 16.33
N GLN A 582 -5.37 14.49 15.20
CA GLN A 582 -5.78 15.02 13.90
C GLN A 582 -7.28 15.30 13.83
N LEU A 583 -8.12 14.38 14.32
CA LEU A 583 -9.56 14.60 14.41
C LEU A 583 -9.89 15.83 15.29
N ALA A 584 -9.13 16.05 16.36
CA ALA A 584 -9.29 17.23 17.21
C ALA A 584 -8.96 18.52 16.46
N ILE A 585 -7.92 18.53 15.63
CA ILE A 585 -7.58 19.68 14.77
C ILE A 585 -8.69 19.94 13.75
N ILE A 586 -9.26 18.89 13.15
CA ILE A 586 -10.42 19.02 12.24
C ILE A 586 -11.61 19.62 12.98
N TYR A 587 -11.94 19.10 14.17
CA TYR A 587 -13.00 19.64 15.03
C TYR A 587 -12.78 21.11 15.39
N MET A 588 -11.54 21.51 15.69
CA MET A 588 -11.23 22.91 16.03
C MET A 588 -11.61 23.87 14.89
N ASN A 589 -11.40 23.44 13.64
CA ASN A 589 -11.66 24.23 12.44
C ASN A 589 -13.13 24.13 11.98
N ASN A 590 -13.72 22.95 12.09
CA ASN A 590 -15.05 22.62 11.56
C ASN A 590 -15.89 21.86 12.61
N PRO A 591 -16.30 22.50 13.72
CA PRO A 591 -17.16 21.85 14.71
C PRO A 591 -18.52 21.49 14.08
N GLY A 592 -19.00 20.26 14.32
CA GLY A 592 -20.19 19.72 13.64
C GLY A 592 -19.97 19.32 12.18
N GLY A 593 -18.72 19.26 11.70
CA GLY A 593 -18.37 18.78 10.36
C GLY A 593 -18.50 17.26 10.23
N VAL A 594 -18.38 16.77 8.98
CA VAL A 594 -18.36 15.34 8.65
C VAL A 594 -17.01 15.01 8.03
N VAL A 595 -16.12 14.36 8.77
CA VAL A 595 -14.86 13.85 8.22
C VAL A 595 -15.07 12.41 7.75
N THR A 596 -14.81 12.16 6.48
CA THR A 596 -14.89 10.82 5.89
C THR A 596 -13.49 10.23 5.73
N ILE A 597 -13.28 9.04 6.30
CA ILE A 597 -12.05 8.27 6.19
C ILE A 597 -12.41 7.01 5.39
N ALA A 598 -11.94 6.89 4.17
CA ALA A 598 -12.36 5.80 3.26
C ALA A 598 -11.15 5.10 2.64
N LEU A 599 -11.06 3.78 2.76
CA LEU A 599 -9.88 3.00 2.41
C LEU A 599 -10.20 1.51 2.25
N ASP A 600 -9.27 0.76 1.68
CA ASP A 600 -9.33 -0.71 1.67
C ASP A 600 -9.34 -1.28 3.09
N GLY A 601 -10.16 -2.31 3.27
CA GLY A 601 -10.42 -2.95 4.56
C GLY A 601 -9.32 -3.89 5.01
N GLU A 602 -8.93 -4.86 4.19
CA GLU A 602 -7.93 -5.86 4.58
C GLU A 602 -6.50 -5.34 4.51
N ASN A 603 -6.18 -4.46 3.56
CA ASN A 603 -4.82 -4.02 3.24
C ASN A 603 -4.01 -3.58 4.46
N PRO A 604 -4.52 -2.67 5.33
CA PRO A 604 -3.74 -2.19 6.47
C PRO A 604 -3.38 -3.31 7.46
N LEU A 605 -4.26 -4.32 7.60
CA LEU A 605 -4.06 -5.46 8.49
C LEU A 605 -3.09 -6.48 7.88
N ILE A 606 -3.27 -6.84 6.61
CA ILE A 606 -2.49 -7.92 5.97
C ILE A 606 -1.09 -7.47 5.56
N PHE A 607 -0.87 -6.17 5.33
CA PHE A 607 0.47 -5.65 5.03
C PHE A 607 1.38 -5.59 6.25
N ASN A 608 0.80 -5.56 7.47
CA ASN A 608 1.55 -5.73 8.71
C ASN A 608 0.84 -6.69 9.67
N PRO A 609 0.93 -8.01 9.45
CA PRO A 609 0.25 -9.00 10.28
C PRO A 609 0.88 -9.15 11.68
N THR A 610 1.98 -8.44 11.97
CA THR A 610 2.66 -8.52 13.28
C THR A 610 2.01 -7.62 14.32
N THR A 611 1.55 -6.42 13.93
CA THR A 611 0.91 -5.46 14.83
C THR A 611 -0.45 -4.98 14.34
N GLY A 612 -0.84 -5.29 13.10
CA GLY A 612 -2.08 -4.78 12.51
C GLY A 612 -3.33 -5.03 13.36
N PRO A 613 -3.51 -6.23 13.96
CA PRO A 613 -4.59 -6.46 14.91
C PRO A 613 -4.58 -5.51 16.12
N GLU A 614 -3.43 -5.30 16.74
CA GLU A 614 -3.24 -4.38 17.85
C GLU A 614 -3.42 -2.92 17.45
N ASP A 615 -3.01 -2.55 16.23
CA ASP A 615 -3.16 -1.21 15.67
C ASP A 615 -4.65 -0.86 15.50
N LEU A 616 -5.43 -1.75 14.87
CA LEU A 616 -6.87 -1.56 14.71
C LEU A 616 -7.60 -1.56 16.06
N TYR A 617 -7.20 -2.44 16.97
CA TYR A 617 -7.72 -2.45 18.34
C TYR A 617 -7.50 -1.10 19.02
N ALA A 618 -6.29 -0.53 18.95
CA ALA A 618 -5.97 0.74 19.57
C ALA A 618 -6.78 1.90 18.95
N ILE A 619 -7.00 1.88 17.63
CA ILE A 619 -7.83 2.85 16.93
C ILE A 619 -9.28 2.81 17.42
N TYR A 620 -9.93 1.64 17.39
CA TYR A 620 -11.33 1.52 17.80
C TYR A 620 -11.52 1.73 19.30
N GLN A 621 -10.55 1.33 20.13
CA GLN A 621 -10.55 1.67 21.54
C GLN A 621 -10.56 3.20 21.71
N ALA A 622 -9.63 3.92 21.08
CA ALA A 622 -9.53 5.36 21.22
C ALA A 622 -10.79 6.08 20.70
N LEU A 623 -11.31 5.70 19.52
CA LEU A 623 -12.56 6.26 19.01
C LEU A 623 -13.72 6.03 19.98
N SER A 624 -13.84 4.82 20.52
CA SER A 624 -14.86 4.47 21.52
C SER A 624 -14.72 5.26 22.82
N GLU A 625 -13.49 5.63 23.23
CA GLU A 625 -13.22 6.42 24.43
C GLU A 625 -13.64 7.90 24.28
N TYR A 626 -13.59 8.45 23.06
CA TYR A 626 -13.99 9.84 22.77
C TYR A 626 -15.41 9.98 22.21
N GLN A 627 -16.04 8.87 21.82
CA GLN A 627 -17.41 8.78 21.36
C GLN A 627 -18.39 9.53 22.28
N GLY A 628 -19.15 10.46 21.71
CA GLY A 628 -20.18 11.24 22.42
C GLY A 628 -19.66 12.42 23.25
N GLN A 629 -18.35 12.74 23.19
CA GLN A 629 -17.78 13.92 23.85
C GLN A 629 -17.70 15.10 22.88
N TRP A 630 -16.74 15.05 21.95
CA TRP A 630 -16.51 16.07 20.92
C TRP A 630 -16.47 15.47 19.51
N LEU A 631 -16.47 14.14 19.42
CA LEU A 631 -16.65 13.39 18.18
C LEU A 631 -17.74 12.33 18.38
N ILE A 632 -18.35 11.93 17.27
CA ILE A 632 -19.19 10.75 17.15
C ILE A 632 -18.77 9.96 15.90
N THR A 633 -18.74 8.64 15.98
CA THR A 633 -18.68 7.78 14.81
C THR A 633 -20.10 7.55 14.28
N GLN A 634 -20.27 7.65 12.97
CA GLN A 634 -21.55 7.47 12.29
C GLN A 634 -21.35 6.68 11.00
N THR A 635 -22.39 5.98 10.58
CA THR A 635 -22.48 5.47 9.21
C THR A 635 -22.59 6.63 8.21
N ALA A 636 -22.27 6.38 6.94
CA ALA A 636 -22.31 7.40 5.89
C ALA A 636 -23.73 7.95 5.72
N TYR A 637 -24.74 7.08 5.71
CA TYR A 637 -26.13 7.51 5.62
C TYR A 637 -26.61 8.26 6.86
N GLU A 638 -26.19 7.88 8.07
CA GLU A 638 -26.50 8.66 9.27
C GLU A 638 -25.92 10.07 9.20
N ALA A 639 -24.67 10.21 8.73
CA ALA A 639 -24.06 11.51 8.52
C ALA A 639 -24.84 12.33 7.49
N ILE A 640 -25.21 11.75 6.34
CA ILE A 640 -26.04 12.40 5.31
C ILE A 640 -27.41 12.83 5.86
N LYS A 641 -28.03 12.01 6.71
CA LYS A 641 -29.35 12.28 7.28
C LYS A 641 -29.33 13.35 8.36
N THR A 642 -28.25 13.41 9.14
CA THR A 642 -28.12 14.31 10.29
C THR A 642 -27.50 15.68 9.94
N HIS A 643 -26.85 15.79 8.77
CA HIS A 643 -26.21 17.02 8.32
C HIS A 643 -26.89 17.57 7.06
N ASN A 644 -27.18 18.87 7.06
CA ASN A 644 -27.74 19.53 5.88
C ASN A 644 -26.66 19.69 4.80
N ALA A 645 -26.84 19.01 3.66
CA ALA A 645 -26.00 19.20 2.48
C ALA A 645 -26.26 20.59 1.87
N SER A 646 -25.41 21.55 2.22
CA SER A 646 -25.54 22.96 1.80
C SER A 646 -24.75 23.28 0.53
N SER A 647 -23.80 22.41 0.18
CA SER A 647 -22.91 22.59 -0.97
C SER A 647 -23.37 21.75 -2.16
N ILE A 648 -23.54 22.40 -3.31
CA ILE A 648 -23.97 21.80 -4.58
C ILE A 648 -22.85 22.01 -5.60
N ILE A 649 -22.42 20.93 -6.23
CA ILE A 649 -21.33 20.90 -7.20
C ILE A 649 -21.74 20.16 -8.47
N THR A 650 -21.06 20.49 -9.57
CA THR A 650 -21.27 19.86 -10.88
C THR A 650 -19.95 19.80 -11.67
N ASN A 651 -19.96 19.21 -12.87
CA ASN A 651 -18.79 19.06 -13.74
C ASN A 651 -17.58 18.41 -13.05
N LEU A 652 -17.79 17.32 -12.31
CA LEU A 652 -16.69 16.52 -11.78
C LEU A 652 -15.90 15.95 -12.96
N PRO A 653 -14.55 15.97 -12.92
CA PRO A 653 -13.72 15.34 -13.96
C PRO A 653 -13.93 13.82 -13.96
N GLU A 654 -13.56 13.17 -15.05
CA GLU A 654 -13.36 11.73 -15.06
C GLU A 654 -12.03 11.38 -14.38
N SER A 655 -12.09 10.75 -13.21
CA SER A 655 -10.93 10.45 -12.37
C SER A 655 -11.22 9.28 -11.42
N SER A 656 -10.21 8.81 -10.70
CA SER A 656 -10.31 7.87 -9.57
C SER A 656 -9.66 8.46 -8.31
N TRP A 657 -9.66 7.71 -7.20
CA TRP A 657 -8.88 8.05 -6.00
C TRP A 657 -7.36 8.07 -6.21
N ASP A 658 -6.85 7.59 -7.35
CA ASP A 658 -5.46 7.72 -7.78
C ASP A 658 -5.23 8.97 -8.67
N LEU A 659 -6.20 9.90 -8.69
CA LEU A 659 -6.16 11.18 -9.41
C LEU A 659 -6.22 11.09 -10.94
N ASN A 660 -6.39 9.88 -11.51
CA ASN A 660 -6.56 9.61 -12.95
C ASN A 660 -7.02 8.14 -13.15
N LEU A 661 -7.08 7.65 -14.40
CA LEU A 661 -7.42 6.25 -14.75
C LEU A 661 -6.25 5.44 -15.33
N ASP A 662 -5.01 5.96 -15.29
CA ASP A 662 -3.83 5.37 -15.91
C ASP A 662 -3.43 4.02 -15.29
N TYR A 663 -3.79 3.80 -14.01
CA TYR A 663 -3.58 2.50 -13.36
C TYR A 663 -4.41 1.37 -13.97
N TRP A 664 -5.43 1.68 -14.78
CA TRP A 664 -6.20 0.69 -15.54
C TRP A 664 -6.02 0.84 -17.06
N ASN A 665 -5.58 2.02 -17.53
CA ASN A 665 -5.48 2.33 -18.96
C ASN A 665 -4.33 3.29 -19.37
N ASN A 666 -3.08 3.00 -18.98
CA ASN A 666 -1.89 3.80 -19.36
C ASN A 666 -1.22 3.40 -20.70
N GLY A 667 -1.85 2.55 -21.50
CA GLY A 667 -1.26 2.06 -22.75
C GLY A 667 -0.19 0.96 -22.59
N TYR A 668 -0.02 0.38 -21.41
CA TYR A 668 0.80 -0.82 -21.25
C TYR A 668 0.29 -1.98 -22.13
N PRO A 669 1.15 -2.68 -22.90
CA PRO A 669 0.69 -3.71 -23.84
C PRO A 669 -0.21 -4.79 -23.24
N GLY A 670 0.05 -5.22 -22.00
CA GLY A 670 -0.79 -6.19 -21.30
C GLY A 670 -2.21 -5.67 -21.05
N LYS A 671 -2.36 -4.42 -20.60
CA LYS A 671 -3.67 -3.79 -20.35
C LYS A 671 -4.44 -3.57 -21.66
N ILE A 672 -3.75 -3.09 -22.71
CA ILE A 672 -4.33 -2.97 -24.05
C ILE A 672 -4.86 -4.33 -24.52
N TYR A 673 -4.07 -5.38 -24.34
CA TYR A 673 -4.46 -6.73 -24.75
C TYR A 673 -5.69 -7.24 -23.98
N ILE A 674 -5.79 -6.95 -22.68
CA ILE A 674 -6.99 -7.26 -21.88
C ILE A 674 -8.22 -6.53 -22.45
N TRP A 675 -8.16 -5.20 -22.60
CA TRP A 675 -9.28 -4.40 -23.12
C TRP A 675 -9.71 -4.82 -24.53
N GLN A 676 -8.76 -5.18 -25.40
CA GLN A 676 -9.05 -5.67 -26.75
C GLN A 676 -9.76 -7.03 -26.72
N ASN A 677 -9.29 -7.98 -25.91
CA ASN A 677 -9.93 -9.29 -25.83
C ASN A 677 -11.30 -9.22 -25.15
N LEU A 678 -11.47 -8.33 -24.19
CA LEU A 678 -12.76 -8.04 -23.58
C LEU A 678 -13.76 -7.51 -24.61
N SER A 679 -13.34 -6.56 -25.45
CA SER A 679 -14.16 -6.05 -26.56
C SER A 679 -14.56 -7.17 -27.53
N VAL A 680 -13.60 -8.00 -27.96
CA VAL A 680 -13.87 -9.14 -28.85
C VAL A 680 -14.83 -10.14 -28.20
N ALA A 681 -14.64 -10.48 -26.93
CA ALA A 681 -15.53 -11.41 -26.22
C ALA A 681 -16.96 -10.87 -26.16
N ARG A 682 -17.12 -9.58 -25.83
CA ARG A 682 -18.41 -8.90 -25.83
C ARG A 682 -19.06 -8.90 -27.21
N GLU A 683 -18.30 -8.61 -28.27
CA GLU A 683 -18.82 -8.62 -29.65
C GLU A 683 -19.40 -9.98 -30.06
N TYR A 684 -18.67 -11.06 -29.80
CA TYR A 684 -19.17 -12.42 -30.05
C TYR A 684 -20.39 -12.74 -29.19
N LEU A 685 -20.37 -12.38 -27.91
CA LEU A 685 -21.47 -12.67 -26.99
C LEU A 685 -22.75 -11.89 -27.34
N VAL A 686 -22.64 -10.61 -27.70
CA VAL A 686 -23.77 -9.79 -28.18
C VAL A 686 -24.34 -10.38 -29.47
N ALA A 687 -23.48 -10.77 -30.42
CA ALA A 687 -23.92 -11.41 -31.66
C ALA A 687 -24.67 -12.72 -31.41
N PHE A 688 -24.15 -13.56 -30.51
CA PHE A 688 -24.77 -14.83 -30.14
C PHE A 688 -26.09 -14.63 -29.41
N THR A 689 -26.12 -13.75 -28.41
CA THR A 689 -27.30 -13.40 -27.63
C THR A 689 -28.43 -12.86 -28.53
N HIS A 690 -28.09 -11.95 -29.43
CA HIS A 690 -29.06 -11.39 -30.36
C HIS A 690 -29.55 -12.43 -31.37
N ALA A 691 -28.68 -13.36 -31.81
CA ALA A 691 -29.09 -14.47 -32.67
C ALA A 691 -30.07 -15.42 -31.97
N LEU A 692 -29.95 -15.62 -30.65
CA LEU A 692 -30.92 -16.37 -29.85
C LEU A 692 -32.23 -15.58 -29.61
N GLY A 693 -32.22 -14.26 -29.84
CA GLY A 693 -33.35 -13.38 -29.55
C GLY A 693 -33.53 -13.07 -28.06
N TYR A 694 -32.44 -13.15 -27.29
CA TYR A 694 -32.41 -12.82 -25.86
C TYR A 694 -31.99 -11.36 -25.62
N PRO A 695 -32.36 -10.76 -24.47
CA PRO A 695 -31.92 -9.42 -24.12
C PRO A 695 -30.39 -9.37 -23.98
N LEU A 696 -29.77 -8.22 -24.21
CA LEU A 696 -28.35 -8.02 -23.91
C LEU A 696 -28.20 -7.70 -22.43
N SER A 697 -27.04 -8.02 -21.87
CA SER A 697 -26.67 -7.70 -20.50
C SER A 697 -27.75 -8.13 -19.48
N PRO A 698 -28.10 -9.43 -19.38
CA PRO A 698 -29.07 -9.88 -18.40
C PRO A 698 -28.51 -9.79 -16.97
N VAL A 699 -29.40 -9.54 -16.00
CA VAL A 699 -29.18 -9.94 -14.61
C VAL A 699 -29.02 -11.46 -14.57
N VAL A 700 -27.90 -11.94 -14.03
CA VAL A 700 -27.54 -13.36 -14.03
C VAL A 700 -28.05 -14.02 -12.74
N PRO A 701 -28.80 -15.14 -12.81
CA PRO A 701 -29.08 -15.96 -11.65
C PRO A 701 -27.80 -16.66 -11.15
N LEU A 702 -27.32 -16.30 -9.97
CA LEU A 702 -26.07 -16.84 -9.42
C LEU A 702 -26.35 -18.00 -8.45
N LEU A 703 -25.75 -19.16 -8.74
CA LEU A 703 -25.92 -20.38 -7.96
C LEU A 703 -24.65 -20.64 -7.14
N PHE A 704 -24.74 -20.57 -5.81
CA PHE A 704 -23.57 -20.70 -4.91
C PHE A 704 -22.85 -22.06 -5.00
N ASN A 705 -23.51 -23.10 -5.48
CA ASN A 705 -22.94 -24.45 -5.63
C ASN A 705 -22.43 -24.75 -7.05
N GLU A 706 -22.56 -23.81 -7.99
CA GLU A 706 -22.11 -23.96 -9.38
C GLU A 706 -21.20 -22.81 -9.82
N THR A 707 -20.69 -22.00 -8.89
CA THR A 707 -19.78 -20.89 -9.14
C THR A 707 -18.63 -21.30 -10.07
N PRO A 708 -18.35 -20.54 -11.16
CA PRO A 708 -18.94 -19.26 -11.57
C PRO A 708 -20.03 -19.40 -12.65
N ASN A 709 -20.55 -20.61 -12.86
CA ASN A 709 -21.58 -20.90 -13.84
C ASN A 709 -22.97 -20.49 -13.35
N SER A 710 -23.92 -20.44 -14.28
CA SER A 710 -25.32 -20.12 -14.03
C SER A 710 -26.23 -21.19 -14.66
N THR A 711 -27.53 -20.98 -14.52
CA THR A 711 -28.62 -21.90 -14.88
C THR A 711 -28.61 -22.40 -16.33
N ASN A 712 -27.97 -21.68 -17.25
CA ASN A 712 -27.78 -22.11 -18.63
C ASN A 712 -26.59 -21.39 -19.27
N LEU A 713 -26.21 -21.81 -20.49
CA LEU A 713 -25.06 -21.27 -21.20
C LEU A 713 -25.14 -19.76 -21.43
N TYR A 714 -26.33 -19.22 -21.76
CA TYR A 714 -26.50 -17.79 -22.00
C TYR A 714 -26.15 -16.97 -20.76
N TYR A 715 -26.71 -17.32 -19.60
CA TYR A 715 -26.38 -16.64 -18.35
C TYR A 715 -24.92 -16.88 -17.93
N THR A 716 -24.39 -18.08 -18.10
CA THR A 716 -22.98 -18.40 -17.79
C THR A 716 -22.02 -17.51 -18.59
N LEU A 717 -22.23 -17.35 -19.89
CA LEU A 717 -21.34 -16.54 -20.74
C LEU A 717 -21.42 -15.05 -20.41
N TRP A 718 -22.59 -14.53 -20.05
CA TRP A 718 -22.72 -13.15 -19.56
C TRP A 718 -22.04 -12.97 -18.21
N ASN A 719 -22.16 -13.94 -17.31
CA ASN A 719 -21.43 -13.89 -16.04
C ASN A 719 -19.91 -13.85 -16.27
N TYR A 720 -19.40 -14.67 -17.18
CA TYR A 720 -17.98 -14.66 -17.54
C TYR A 720 -17.52 -13.31 -18.11
N LEU A 721 -18.38 -12.63 -18.87
CA LEU A 721 -18.07 -11.29 -19.38
C LEU A 721 -17.94 -10.31 -18.22
N TYR A 722 -18.92 -10.28 -17.32
CA TYR A 722 -18.90 -9.37 -16.16
C TYR A 722 -17.70 -9.63 -15.25
N VAL A 723 -17.32 -10.90 -15.05
CA VAL A 723 -16.07 -11.24 -14.36
C VAL A 723 -14.89 -10.58 -15.06
N ALA A 724 -14.76 -10.72 -16.38
CA ALA A 724 -13.65 -10.18 -17.15
C ALA A 724 -13.62 -8.63 -17.21
N GLU A 725 -14.72 -7.96 -16.86
CA GLU A 725 -14.81 -6.49 -16.75
C GLU A 725 -14.22 -5.92 -15.45
N GLY A 726 -13.92 -6.79 -14.46
CA GLY A 726 -13.38 -6.37 -13.16
C GLY A 726 -12.10 -5.55 -13.25
N SER A 727 -11.96 -4.56 -12.36
CA SER A 727 -10.84 -3.62 -12.36
C SER A 727 -9.50 -4.28 -12.03
N ASP A 728 -9.51 -5.33 -11.20
CA ASP A 728 -8.32 -6.02 -10.69
C ASP A 728 -7.38 -6.49 -11.79
N TRP A 729 -7.95 -6.99 -12.89
CA TRP A 729 -7.19 -7.56 -13.99
C TRP A 729 -6.23 -6.54 -14.60
N THR A 730 -6.70 -5.31 -14.78
CA THR A 730 -5.90 -4.24 -15.39
C THR A 730 -5.09 -3.46 -14.36
N TRP A 731 -5.57 -3.37 -13.11
CA TRP A 731 -4.79 -2.86 -11.97
C TRP A 731 -3.48 -3.65 -11.81
N GLN A 732 -3.57 -4.97 -11.71
CA GLN A 732 -2.43 -5.85 -11.43
C GLN A 732 -1.52 -6.06 -12.65
N THR A 733 -2.03 -5.91 -13.87
CA THR A 733 -1.26 -6.19 -15.10
C THR A 733 -0.31 -5.04 -15.46
N GLY A 734 0.96 -5.18 -15.05
CA GLY A 734 2.02 -4.24 -15.40
C GLY A 734 2.03 -2.99 -14.51
N PRO A 735 2.68 -1.89 -14.93
CA PRO A 735 2.86 -0.73 -14.09
C PRO A 735 1.52 -0.08 -13.72
N PRO A 736 1.40 0.42 -12.48
CA PRO A 736 2.45 0.44 -11.46
C PRO A 736 2.46 -0.75 -10.49
N ALA A 737 1.42 -1.60 -10.47
CA ALA A 737 1.29 -2.66 -9.48
C ALA A 737 2.25 -3.84 -9.70
N TYR A 738 2.45 -4.27 -10.96
CA TYR A 738 3.24 -5.47 -11.31
C TYR A 738 2.83 -6.71 -10.50
N GLY A 739 1.51 -6.95 -10.43
CA GLY A 739 0.94 -8.10 -9.73
C GLY A 739 1.30 -9.46 -10.36
N PRO A 740 0.89 -10.56 -9.70
CA PRO A 740 1.07 -11.90 -10.24
C PRO A 740 0.53 -12.06 -11.66
N GLN A 741 1.27 -12.78 -12.51
CA GLN A 741 0.89 -13.08 -13.90
C GLN A 741 -0.52 -13.71 -14.02
N TRP A 742 -0.95 -14.42 -12.97
CA TRP A 742 -2.28 -14.99 -12.86
C TRP A 742 -3.42 -14.00 -13.15
N PHE A 743 -3.31 -12.73 -12.74
CA PHE A 743 -4.37 -11.74 -13.00
C PHE A 743 -4.61 -11.50 -14.50
N PHE A 744 -3.52 -11.42 -15.27
CA PHE A 744 -3.62 -11.33 -16.73
C PHE A 744 -4.19 -12.62 -17.32
N ASP A 745 -3.67 -13.77 -16.89
CA ASP A 745 -4.07 -15.07 -17.41
C ASP A 745 -5.55 -15.35 -17.14
N GLN A 746 -6.08 -14.92 -15.99
CA GLN A 746 -7.47 -15.12 -15.60
C GLN A 746 -8.44 -14.30 -16.45
N ALA A 747 -8.15 -13.03 -16.71
CA ALA A 747 -8.95 -12.22 -17.64
C ALA A 747 -8.98 -12.88 -19.03
N MET A 748 -7.83 -13.38 -19.49
CA MET A 748 -7.72 -14.09 -20.77
C MET A 748 -8.45 -15.41 -20.80
N LEU A 749 -8.46 -16.17 -19.70
CA LEU A 749 -9.22 -17.41 -19.59
C LEU A 749 -10.71 -17.15 -19.83
N TYR A 750 -11.29 -16.15 -19.16
CA TYR A 750 -12.71 -15.81 -19.31
C TYR A 750 -13.04 -15.33 -20.73
N THR A 751 -12.30 -14.35 -21.26
CA THR A 751 -12.58 -13.79 -22.59
C THR A 751 -12.39 -14.82 -23.70
N HIS A 752 -11.34 -15.65 -23.64
CA HIS A 752 -11.13 -16.71 -24.63
C HIS A 752 -12.19 -17.80 -24.53
N THR A 753 -12.63 -18.16 -23.32
CA THR A 753 -13.69 -19.17 -23.12
C THR A 753 -14.99 -18.73 -23.78
N ILE A 754 -15.39 -17.46 -23.60
CA ILE A 754 -16.56 -16.89 -24.28
C ILE A 754 -16.43 -17.00 -25.80
N VAL A 755 -15.33 -16.50 -26.35
CA VAL A 755 -15.12 -16.47 -27.81
C VAL A 755 -15.09 -17.88 -28.40
N ASN A 756 -14.42 -18.83 -27.73
CA ASN A 756 -14.31 -20.20 -28.21
C ASN A 756 -15.66 -20.91 -28.19
N ILE A 757 -16.42 -20.82 -27.09
CA ILE A 757 -17.73 -21.44 -27.00
C ILE A 757 -18.69 -20.86 -28.05
N VAL A 758 -18.74 -19.53 -28.20
CA VAL A 758 -19.61 -18.91 -29.20
C VAL A 758 -19.23 -19.36 -30.62
N LYS A 759 -17.93 -19.44 -30.94
CA LYS A 759 -17.47 -19.95 -32.24
C LYS A 759 -17.87 -21.41 -32.45
N GLU A 760 -17.74 -22.25 -31.43
CA GLU A 760 -18.15 -23.65 -31.48
C GLU A 760 -19.67 -23.78 -31.70
N GLU A 761 -20.49 -22.96 -31.04
CA GLU A 761 -21.93 -22.91 -31.29
C GLU A 761 -22.24 -22.49 -32.72
N PHE A 762 -21.61 -21.43 -33.24
CA PHE A 762 -21.80 -21.00 -34.62
C PHE A 762 -21.34 -22.02 -35.66
N GLN A 763 -20.31 -22.83 -35.37
CA GLN A 763 -19.85 -23.92 -36.24
C GLN A 763 -20.88 -25.06 -36.39
N LYS A 764 -21.84 -25.18 -35.47
CA LYS A 764 -22.95 -26.16 -35.59
C LYS A 764 -23.94 -25.77 -36.68
N ILE A 765 -23.89 -24.52 -37.18
CA ILE A 765 -24.75 -24.03 -38.26
C ILE A 765 -24.13 -24.37 -39.61
N ASN A 766 -24.78 -25.27 -40.35
CA ASN A 766 -24.31 -25.73 -41.65
C ASN A 766 -25.22 -25.25 -42.77
N ILE A 767 -24.65 -24.53 -43.74
CA ILE A 767 -25.38 -24.06 -44.92
C ILE A 767 -25.06 -24.99 -46.10
N SER A 768 -26.10 -25.45 -46.77
CA SER A 768 -26.02 -26.06 -48.10
C SER A 768 -27.11 -25.47 -48.98
N GLY A 769 -27.05 -25.66 -50.29
CA GLY A 769 -28.08 -25.13 -51.15
C GLY A 769 -27.78 -25.37 -52.62
N THR A 770 -28.77 -25.08 -53.45
CA THR A 770 -28.61 -25.15 -54.89
C THR A 770 -29.43 -24.07 -55.58
N VAL A 771 -28.91 -23.58 -56.70
CA VAL A 771 -29.63 -22.66 -57.58
C VAL A 771 -30.39 -23.49 -58.62
N VAL A 772 -31.72 -23.43 -58.60
CA VAL A 772 -32.61 -24.17 -59.50
C VAL A 772 -33.16 -23.22 -60.56
N GLY A 773 -32.84 -23.46 -61.83
CA GLY A 773 -33.40 -22.72 -62.97
C GLY A 773 -33.02 -21.23 -63.02
N GLY A 774 -31.93 -20.81 -62.38
CA GLY A 774 -31.40 -19.43 -62.41
C GLY A 774 -32.19 -18.39 -61.60
N HIS A 775 -33.45 -18.68 -61.24
CA HIS A 775 -34.39 -17.75 -60.59
C HIS A 775 -34.96 -18.24 -59.25
N ILE A 776 -34.63 -19.47 -58.83
CA ILE A 776 -35.03 -20.00 -57.52
C ILE A 776 -33.77 -20.47 -56.81
N VAL A 777 -33.49 -19.88 -55.65
CA VAL A 777 -32.43 -20.33 -54.76
C VAL A 777 -33.08 -21.09 -53.62
N VAL A 778 -32.72 -22.36 -53.44
CA VAL A 778 -33.14 -23.14 -52.28
C VAL A 778 -31.96 -23.26 -51.34
N VAL A 779 -32.03 -22.53 -50.23
CA VAL A 779 -31.03 -22.60 -49.17
C VAL A 779 -31.51 -23.59 -48.11
N LYS A 780 -30.66 -24.53 -47.76
CA LYS A 780 -30.85 -25.47 -46.65
C LYS A 780 -29.90 -25.09 -45.54
N VAL A 781 -30.44 -24.74 -44.37
CA VAL A 781 -29.62 -24.42 -43.21
C VAL A 781 -29.93 -25.44 -42.12
N ASN A 782 -28.93 -26.22 -41.72
CA ASN A 782 -29.04 -27.06 -40.54
C ASN A 782 -28.58 -26.26 -39.33
N ASN A 783 -29.51 -25.90 -38.46
CA ASN A 783 -29.24 -25.30 -37.17
C ASN A 783 -28.92 -26.42 -36.17
N GLY A 784 -27.64 -26.64 -35.87
CA GLY A 784 -27.22 -27.59 -34.83
C GLY A 784 -27.22 -27.01 -33.42
N ILE A 785 -27.58 -25.74 -33.24
CA ILE A 785 -27.81 -25.13 -31.93
C ILE A 785 -29.18 -25.60 -31.44
N GLY A 786 -29.28 -25.98 -30.18
CA GLY A 786 -30.49 -26.57 -29.57
C GLY A 786 -31.68 -25.61 -29.45
N GLU A 787 -31.56 -24.38 -29.95
CA GLU A 787 -32.52 -23.28 -29.83
C GLU A 787 -32.79 -22.63 -31.18
N PRO A 788 -33.98 -22.02 -31.39
CA PRO A 788 -34.27 -21.23 -32.60
C PRO A 788 -33.32 -20.03 -32.75
N LEU A 789 -32.89 -19.76 -33.98
CA LEU A 789 -32.03 -18.60 -34.29
C LEU A 789 -32.72 -17.57 -35.16
N ARG A 790 -32.57 -16.29 -34.82
CA ARG A 790 -33.03 -15.12 -35.58
C ARG A 790 -31.84 -14.48 -36.28
N LEU A 791 -31.73 -14.68 -37.58
CA LEU A 791 -30.60 -14.23 -38.38
C LEU A 791 -31.05 -13.47 -39.62
N LEU A 792 -30.16 -12.63 -40.15
CA LEU A 792 -30.30 -12.01 -41.46
C LEU A 792 -29.52 -12.85 -42.48
N MET A 793 -30.26 -13.47 -43.41
CA MET A 793 -29.66 -14.16 -44.54
C MET A 793 -29.36 -13.17 -45.66
N VAL A 794 -28.13 -13.18 -46.15
CA VAL A 794 -27.70 -12.38 -47.30
C VAL A 794 -27.18 -13.32 -48.39
N ILE A 795 -27.76 -13.25 -49.58
CA ILE A 795 -27.31 -14.02 -50.75
C ILE A 795 -26.66 -13.05 -51.73
N SER A 796 -25.37 -13.28 -52.03
CA SER A 796 -24.58 -12.43 -52.92
C SER A 796 -23.99 -13.22 -54.08
N ASN A 797 -23.97 -12.62 -55.26
CA ASN A 797 -23.16 -13.07 -56.40
C ASN A 797 -21.99 -12.13 -56.71
N GLY A 798 -21.65 -11.23 -55.78
CA GLY A 798 -20.62 -10.20 -55.95
C GLY A 798 -21.08 -8.93 -56.68
N THR A 799 -22.25 -8.93 -57.32
CA THR A 799 -22.83 -7.74 -57.98
C THR A 799 -24.16 -7.31 -57.34
N VAL A 800 -24.96 -8.27 -56.88
CA VAL A 800 -26.26 -8.03 -56.25
C VAL A 800 -26.38 -8.82 -54.95
N ASN A 801 -27.00 -8.21 -53.95
CA ASN A 801 -27.29 -8.81 -52.65
C ASN A 801 -28.81 -8.90 -52.45
N ILE A 802 -29.28 -10.05 -51.97
CA ILE A 802 -30.66 -10.25 -51.52
C ILE A 802 -30.61 -10.49 -50.02
N THR A 803 -31.40 -9.74 -49.25
CA THR A 803 -31.50 -9.90 -47.80
C THR A 803 -32.85 -10.50 -47.42
N LYS A 804 -32.87 -11.35 -46.40
CA LYS A 804 -34.09 -11.95 -45.84
C LYS A 804 -33.90 -12.28 -44.37
N ASP A 805 -34.76 -11.77 -43.50
CA ASP A 805 -34.84 -12.22 -42.11
C ASP A 805 -35.31 -13.67 -42.07
N VAL A 806 -34.60 -14.50 -41.31
CA VAL A 806 -34.88 -15.92 -41.17
C VAL A 806 -34.92 -16.32 -39.71
N ILE A 807 -35.91 -17.14 -39.38
CA ILE A 807 -35.96 -17.88 -38.13
C ILE A 807 -35.59 -19.32 -38.47
N LEU A 808 -34.56 -19.84 -37.82
CA LEU A 808 -34.04 -21.19 -38.04
C LEU A 808 -34.35 -22.05 -36.83
N ASP A 809 -35.33 -22.93 -36.94
CA ASP A 809 -35.65 -23.91 -35.88
C ASP A 809 -34.51 -24.93 -35.74
N PRO A 810 -34.34 -25.57 -34.58
CA PRO A 810 -33.36 -26.65 -34.42
C PRO A 810 -33.51 -27.73 -35.50
N GLY A 811 -32.40 -28.11 -36.13
CA GLY A 811 -32.37 -29.07 -37.25
C GLY A 811 -32.41 -28.42 -38.64
N LEU A 812 -32.92 -29.17 -39.63
CA LEU A 812 -32.88 -28.78 -41.05
C LEU A 812 -34.01 -27.81 -41.41
N ASN A 813 -33.63 -26.60 -41.82
CA ASN A 813 -34.52 -25.58 -42.36
C ASN A 813 -34.36 -25.48 -43.88
N VAL A 814 -35.47 -25.45 -44.62
CA VAL A 814 -35.46 -25.31 -46.09
C VAL A 814 -36.14 -24.01 -46.48
N ILE A 815 -35.37 -23.09 -47.07
CA ILE A 815 -35.79 -21.71 -47.31
C ILE A 815 -35.77 -21.46 -48.83
N PRO A 816 -36.94 -21.51 -49.50
CA PRO A 816 -37.04 -21.14 -50.91
C PRO A 816 -37.02 -19.62 -51.06
N ILE A 817 -36.25 -19.13 -52.02
CA ILE A 817 -36.14 -17.71 -52.37
C ILE A 817 -36.34 -17.57 -53.87
N ILE A 818 -37.38 -16.83 -54.26
CA ILE A 818 -37.71 -16.57 -55.66
C ILE A 818 -37.07 -15.24 -56.05
N THR A 819 -36.16 -15.27 -57.01
CA THR A 819 -35.37 -14.11 -57.45
C THR A 819 -35.93 -13.61 -58.79
N LEU A 820 -37.12 -12.98 -58.72
CA LEU A 820 -37.95 -12.64 -59.89
C LEU A 820 -37.24 -11.78 -60.96
N ASN A 821 -36.12 -11.12 -60.64
CA ASN A 821 -35.36 -10.26 -61.57
C ASN A 821 -33.84 -10.45 -61.51
N LEU A 822 -33.34 -11.53 -60.89
CA LEU A 822 -31.91 -11.77 -60.71
C LEU A 822 -31.56 -13.19 -61.13
N THR A 823 -30.60 -13.31 -62.06
CA THR A 823 -30.14 -14.60 -62.57
C THR A 823 -28.81 -14.96 -61.93
N PHE A 824 -28.78 -16.06 -61.17
CA PHE A 824 -27.54 -16.61 -60.59
C PHE A 824 -26.92 -17.62 -61.57
N ASN A 825 -26.12 -17.13 -62.52
CA ASN A 825 -25.43 -17.97 -63.53
C ASN A 825 -24.12 -18.58 -63.00
N ASN A 826 -23.60 -18.08 -61.88
CA ASN A 826 -22.34 -18.48 -61.24
C ASN A 826 -22.59 -18.90 -59.78
N ASN A 827 -21.53 -19.34 -59.09
CA ASN A 827 -21.57 -19.59 -57.65
C ASN A 827 -22.11 -18.37 -56.90
N ALA A 828 -23.04 -18.61 -55.97
CA ALA A 828 -23.54 -17.59 -55.04
C ALA A 828 -23.00 -17.88 -53.65
N THR A 829 -22.80 -16.84 -52.85
CA THR A 829 -22.43 -16.99 -51.45
C THR A 829 -23.64 -16.67 -50.58
N VAL A 830 -24.00 -17.58 -49.69
CA VAL A 830 -24.97 -17.34 -48.64
C VAL A 830 -24.19 -16.95 -47.39
N TYR A 831 -24.54 -15.81 -46.80
CA TYR A 831 -24.05 -15.34 -45.52
C TYR A 831 -25.21 -15.33 -44.54
N LEU A 832 -24.94 -15.71 -43.30
CA LEU A 832 -25.84 -15.53 -42.17
C LEU A 832 -25.21 -14.52 -41.22
N TYR A 833 -25.94 -13.46 -40.92
CA TYR A 833 -25.53 -12.42 -39.99
C TYR A 833 -26.44 -12.42 -38.76
N SER A 834 -25.87 -12.17 -37.59
CA SER A 834 -26.63 -11.67 -36.44
C SER A 834 -26.78 -10.18 -36.61
N HIS A 835 -28.03 -9.71 -36.75
CA HIS A 835 -28.34 -8.34 -37.14
C HIS A 835 -28.22 -7.36 -35.95
N ILE A 836 -26.98 -7.12 -35.52
CA ILE A 836 -26.63 -6.18 -34.44
C ILE A 836 -26.11 -4.85 -35.00
N THR A 837 -26.31 -3.78 -34.25
CA THR A 837 -25.84 -2.42 -34.56
C THR A 837 -24.61 -2.04 -33.74
N GLN A 838 -23.84 -1.04 -34.20
CA GLN A 838 -22.70 -0.50 -33.45
C GLN A 838 -23.11 -0.04 -32.04
N ALA A 839 -24.29 0.58 -31.90
CA ALA A 839 -24.78 1.08 -30.61
C ALA A 839 -25.06 -0.04 -29.60
N GLN A 840 -25.47 -1.23 -30.05
CA GLN A 840 -25.66 -2.40 -29.18
C GLN A 840 -24.33 -3.04 -28.75
N VAL A 841 -23.31 -2.92 -29.59
CA VAL A 841 -21.99 -3.51 -29.37
C VAL A 841 -21.07 -2.61 -28.53
N GLY A 842 -21.16 -1.28 -28.71
CA GLY A 842 -20.22 -0.32 -28.12
C GLY A 842 -18.90 -0.29 -28.88
N ALA A 843 -17.77 -0.24 -28.18
CA ALA A 843 -16.45 -0.37 -28.75
C ALA A 843 -16.32 -1.74 -29.45
N SER A 844 -15.84 -1.74 -30.70
CA SER A 844 -15.73 -2.95 -31.51
C SER A 844 -14.43 -2.99 -32.30
N ILE A 845 -13.79 -4.15 -32.32
CA ILE A 845 -12.61 -4.46 -33.13
C ILE A 845 -13.01 -5.19 -34.41
N ILE A 846 -14.07 -6.01 -34.38
CA ILE A 846 -14.61 -6.69 -35.55
C ILE A 846 -15.54 -5.72 -36.27
N PRO A 847 -15.29 -5.38 -37.55
CA PRO A 847 -16.13 -4.43 -38.27
C PRO A 847 -17.59 -4.91 -38.37
N ILE A 848 -18.50 -4.20 -37.71
CA ILE A 848 -19.95 -4.39 -37.86
C ILE A 848 -20.41 -3.63 -39.10
N ASN A 849 -20.77 -4.36 -40.16
CA ASN A 849 -21.30 -3.76 -41.37
C ASN A 849 -22.84 -3.59 -41.27
N GLN A 850 -23.45 -3.04 -42.32
CA GLN A 850 -24.91 -2.80 -42.36
C GLN A 850 -25.80 -4.05 -42.17
N TYR A 851 -25.26 -5.26 -42.30
CA TYR A 851 -25.96 -6.52 -42.06
C TYR A 851 -25.73 -7.08 -40.64
N GLY A 852 -24.77 -6.53 -39.89
CA GLY A 852 -24.42 -6.94 -38.54
C GLY A 852 -23.17 -7.85 -38.48
N PHE A 853 -23.15 -8.74 -37.49
CA PHE A 853 -22.04 -9.64 -37.20
C PHE A 853 -22.12 -10.91 -38.04
N LEU A 854 -21.05 -11.26 -38.74
CA LEU A 854 -21.04 -12.46 -39.59
C LEU A 854 -20.97 -13.73 -38.72
N VAL A 855 -22.01 -14.56 -38.79
CA VAL A 855 -22.08 -15.85 -38.08
C VAL A 855 -21.39 -16.95 -38.89
N THR A 856 -21.81 -17.15 -40.13
CA THR A 856 -21.23 -18.15 -41.02
C THR A 856 -21.55 -17.84 -42.48
N LYS A 857 -20.82 -18.48 -43.41
CA LYS A 857 -21.05 -18.34 -44.85
C LYS A 857 -20.73 -19.63 -45.60
N ALA A 858 -21.41 -19.86 -46.71
CA ALA A 858 -21.12 -20.97 -47.62
C ALA A 858 -21.31 -20.59 -49.08
N GLN A 859 -20.50 -21.19 -49.95
CA GLN A 859 -20.72 -21.14 -51.40
C GLN A 859 -21.79 -22.16 -51.78
N ILE A 860 -22.72 -21.75 -52.63
CA ILE A 860 -23.71 -22.63 -53.25
C ILE A 860 -23.52 -22.64 -54.76
N SER A 861 -23.59 -23.82 -55.35
CA SER A 861 -23.35 -24.04 -56.78
C SER A 861 -24.65 -24.22 -57.56
N PRO A 862 -24.67 -23.91 -58.87
CA PRO A 862 -25.80 -24.20 -59.73
C PRO A 862 -26.08 -25.70 -59.80
N PHE A 863 -27.37 -26.08 -59.85
CA PHE A 863 -27.74 -27.47 -60.08
C PHE A 863 -27.34 -27.89 -61.51
N SER A 864 -26.45 -28.88 -61.65
CA SER A 864 -26.06 -29.45 -62.95
C SER A 864 -26.73 -30.81 -63.17
N PHE A 865 -27.44 -30.95 -64.30
CA PHE A 865 -28.05 -32.20 -64.71
C PHE A 865 -27.02 -33.02 -65.51
N GLN A 866 -26.51 -34.14 -64.97
CA GLN A 866 -25.82 -35.14 -65.78
C GLN A 866 -26.82 -36.23 -66.16
N MET A 867 -27.26 -36.25 -67.44
CA MET A 867 -27.89 -37.43 -68.02
C MET A 867 -26.80 -38.46 -68.30
N ALA A 868 -26.77 -39.55 -67.53
CA ALA A 868 -25.95 -40.71 -67.84
C ALA A 868 -26.42 -41.31 -69.17
N GLY A 869 -25.52 -41.32 -70.17
CA GLY A 869 -25.76 -41.93 -71.47
C GLY A 869 -26.01 -43.43 -71.33
N VAL A 870 -27.21 -43.87 -71.74
CA VAL A 870 -27.53 -45.29 -71.91
C VAL A 870 -26.98 -45.72 -73.28
N ASN A 871 -25.88 -46.47 -73.29
CA ASN A 871 -25.45 -47.23 -74.45
C ASN A 871 -26.33 -48.47 -74.58
N VAL A 872 -26.87 -48.67 -75.78
CA VAL A 872 -27.72 -49.80 -76.16
C VAL A 872 -26.83 -50.95 -76.62
N GLU A 873 -26.87 -52.07 -75.91
CA GLU A 873 -26.51 -53.40 -76.44
C GLU A 873 -27.58 -54.44 -76.04
N THR A 874 -27.81 -55.39 -76.94
CA THR A 874 -29.05 -56.15 -77.11
C THR A 874 -29.04 -57.58 -76.53
N LYS A 875 -30.21 -57.99 -75.96
CA LYS A 875 -30.80 -59.35 -75.71
C LYS A 875 -30.49 -60.09 -74.38
N PRO A 876 -31.41 -60.97 -73.85
CA PRO A 876 -32.89 -60.89 -73.75
C PRO A 876 -33.48 -61.21 -72.34
N LEU A 877 -34.75 -60.82 -72.17
CA LEU A 877 -35.77 -61.01 -71.09
C LEU A 877 -35.56 -62.03 -69.94
N VAL A 878 -35.87 -61.60 -68.69
CA VAL A 878 -36.96 -62.12 -67.81
C VAL A 878 -37.50 -60.98 -66.90
N ALA A 879 -38.79 -61.05 -66.58
CA ALA A 879 -39.76 -60.06 -66.10
C ALA A 879 -39.64 -59.43 -64.67
N MET A 880 -40.05 -58.14 -64.59
CA MET A 880 -40.84 -57.39 -63.56
C MET A 880 -40.27 -57.22 -62.12
N SER A 881 -40.37 -56.07 -61.42
CA SER A 881 -41.31 -54.92 -61.47
C SER A 881 -40.70 -53.61 -60.90
N PRO A 882 -41.21 -52.40 -61.29
CA PRO A 882 -40.72 -51.11 -60.81
C PRO A 882 -41.66 -50.43 -59.79
N THR A 883 -41.16 -50.10 -58.61
CA THR A 883 -41.83 -49.19 -57.66
C THR A 883 -40.80 -48.28 -57.01
N LEU A 884 -40.30 -47.26 -57.72
CA LEU A 884 -39.60 -46.14 -57.05
C LEU A 884 -39.58 -44.82 -57.85
N SER A 885 -40.23 -44.75 -59.01
CA SER A 885 -40.23 -43.53 -59.86
C SER A 885 -41.43 -42.60 -59.63
N ILE A 886 -42.38 -42.96 -58.76
CA ILE A 886 -43.64 -42.22 -58.57
C ILE A 886 -43.58 -41.22 -57.40
N ILE A 887 -42.65 -41.37 -56.45
CA ILE A 887 -42.60 -40.50 -55.26
C ILE A 887 -41.94 -39.14 -55.55
N LEU A 888 -40.97 -39.08 -56.46
CA LEU A 888 -40.23 -37.84 -56.77
C LEU A 888 -41.03 -36.85 -57.65
N MET A 889 -41.96 -37.37 -58.46
CA MET A 889 -42.78 -36.57 -59.38
C MET A 889 -44.03 -35.98 -58.69
N ALA A 890 -44.49 -36.59 -57.59
CA ALA A 890 -45.61 -36.11 -56.79
C ALA A 890 -45.26 -34.86 -55.95
N VAL A 891 -44.01 -34.71 -55.50
CA VAL A 891 -43.57 -33.56 -54.70
C VAL A 891 -43.39 -32.30 -55.57
N ILE A 892 -42.92 -32.47 -56.81
CA ILE A 892 -42.70 -31.36 -57.75
C ILE A 892 -44.05 -30.83 -58.30
N ILE A 893 -45.03 -31.71 -58.54
CA ILE A 893 -46.39 -31.29 -58.94
C ILE A 893 -47.20 -30.74 -57.75
N GLY A 894 -46.98 -31.25 -56.53
CA GLY A 894 -47.60 -30.74 -55.30
C GLY A 894 -47.22 -29.29 -54.96
N ALA A 895 -45.95 -28.92 -55.15
CA ALA A 895 -45.47 -27.56 -54.92
C ALA A 895 -45.98 -26.54 -55.98
N ILE A 896 -46.26 -27.00 -57.21
CA ILE A 896 -46.79 -26.17 -58.30
C ILE A 896 -48.32 -25.98 -58.19
N LEU A 897 -49.05 -26.90 -57.54
CA LEU A 897 -50.51 -26.78 -57.37
C LEU A 897 -50.93 -26.02 -56.10
N ILE A 898 -50.12 -26.00 -55.04
CA ILE A 898 -50.44 -25.26 -53.80
C ILE A 898 -50.24 -23.74 -53.98
N SER A 899 -49.34 -23.33 -54.88
CA SER A 899 -49.14 -21.92 -55.25
C SER A 899 -50.24 -21.34 -56.15
N ALA A 900 -51.06 -22.18 -56.79
CA ALA A 900 -52.19 -21.75 -57.63
C ALA A 900 -53.54 -21.67 -56.90
N PHE A 901 -53.68 -22.21 -55.68
CA PHE A 901 -54.97 -22.28 -54.97
C PHE A 901 -55.17 -21.25 -53.83
N MET A 902 -54.15 -20.48 -53.45
CA MET A 902 -54.26 -19.39 -52.45
C MET A 902 -54.44 -17.98 -53.05
N ILE A 903 -54.78 -17.87 -54.34
CA ILE A 903 -55.16 -16.60 -54.99
C ILE A 903 -56.53 -16.76 -55.66
N ARG A 904 -57.56 -17.12 -54.88
CA ARG A 904 -58.99 -16.90 -55.23
C ARG A 904 -59.91 -17.21 -54.05
N ARG A 905 -59.86 -16.38 -53.01
CA ARG A 905 -60.99 -16.10 -52.10
C ARG A 905 -60.62 -14.91 -51.21
N LEU A 906 -60.82 -13.71 -51.76
CA LEU A 906 -61.13 -12.46 -51.07
C LEU A 906 -61.58 -11.47 -52.17
N THR A 907 -62.86 -11.57 -52.50
CA THR A 907 -63.74 -10.42 -52.76
C THR A 907 -64.74 -10.40 -51.64
#